data_AF-A0ABC8S2D7-F1
#
_entry.id   AF-A0ABC8S2D7-F1
#
_cell.length_a   1.000
_cell.length_b   1.000
_cell.length_c   1.000
_cell.angle_alpha   90.00
_cell.angle_beta   90.00
_cell.angle_gamma   90.00
#
_symmetry.space_group_name_H-M   'P 1'
#
loop_
_entity.id
_entity.type
_entity.pdbx_description
1 polymer ?
#
loop_
_entity_poly.entity_id
_entity_poly.type
_entity_poly.pdbx_seq_one_letter_code
_entity_poly.pdbx_strand_id
1 'polypeptide(L)'
;MGEEESPQITRRTTRASSSNPNLNSAAETVLHNCNSQPLTHNDLVYGDEPISFDDLICSFPGRRIQILELLQLLGPLNSPVIPLFIYGGACRGKTSTVLQIFRHLNRPFVYSSCLTCYSPRILFESILNQLLLHRKHEGNGYSSAKRCERPSEFVNLLREALGNIINSLKGNMGKSNSKKLVGQAKGQIIYLIFDNLELVRDWEKSSNILPFLFMLYDIMKMPEVGLIFISNTSPDTYYFNTGYTEPVPLYFPEYTEDDLRQILMRNQCNPKLYSSFLDVLLRPFSRITRRVDELSTAFPALYKKYCEPLSDLGIFPNEKMKRMLFSHLQPHIAPSLNEIFRVEAGHNKDKAKGKGNARKAGVSEASDEVEFHMSTSAKYLLISAFLASRNPATLDASLFDSTGGSDNRKRKRKSSVKSVEQKETAEQELLMKGPGTFPLERLLAIYQCLTSVEECSFDEEQGTDGLGCENGDSGLMSDILLQLSSLCSANFMSKGGSCPLEGSTRYRCTVSEDMALKVARSLKFPLSNWLVFLLSRGKFAYTVLESVFCNIQSYAVTAYLIWFTFISRPLKGPRVWPLLGSLPGLIENADRMHEWITDNLRACGGTYQTCICAIPFLARKQGLVTVTCDPKNLEHILKIRFENYPKGPTWQAVFHDLLGQGIFNSDGDTWLFQRKTAALEFTTRTLRQAMARWVNRAIKLRFCPILKTAQLQAEPVDLQDLLLRLTFDNICGLAFGKDPQTLTPGLPENRFSAAFDRATEATLQRFIFPEVIWKLKKWLRLSMEVSLSRSLVHVDEYLSCVINTRKLELMSRQKDGNPHDDLLSRFMKKKESYSDKFLQHVALNFILAGRDTSSVALSWFFWLVTQNPIVEEKILHEICTVLMETRGENLSSWVDEPLEFEEVDRLIYLKAALTETLRLYPSVPEDSKHVVADDMLPDGTFVPAGSSVTYSIYSAGRMKSTWGEDCVEFWPERWLSPDRKRFVMHDSYKFVAFNAGPRICLGKDLAYLQMKSIAAAVLLRYRLKVVPGHQVEQKMSLTLFMKYGLKVNLHPRDLMAVVTSIMEEREGGLHGEESRITVRCNGRCDTLNESSGGVGVDVVGGVL
;
A
#
# COMPACT_ATOMS: atom_id res chain seq x y z
N MET A 1 -14.17 -7.57 -50.90
CA MET A 1 -13.44 -8.86 -50.88
C MET A 1 -12.42 -8.80 -49.77
N GLY A 2 -12.35 -9.83 -48.95
CA GLY A 2 -11.38 -9.98 -47.86
C GLY A 2 -12.02 -9.86 -46.48
N GLU A 3 -12.80 -10.88 -46.11
CA GLU A 3 -13.20 -11.16 -44.73
C GLU A 3 -11.97 -11.57 -43.91
N GLU A 4 -11.81 -11.00 -42.71
CA GLU A 4 -10.95 -11.57 -41.67
C GLU A 4 -11.85 -12.19 -40.59
N GLU A 5 -11.95 -13.51 -40.63
CA GLU A 5 -12.60 -14.35 -39.64
C GLU A 5 -11.80 -14.35 -38.33
N SER A 6 -12.49 -14.06 -37.24
CA SER A 6 -12.01 -14.33 -35.88
C SER A 6 -12.61 -15.66 -35.39
N PRO A 7 -11.84 -16.55 -34.75
CA PRO A 7 -12.34 -17.89 -34.42
C PRO A 7 -13.34 -17.83 -33.27
N GLN A 8 -14.58 -18.27 -33.56
CA GLN A 8 -15.62 -18.51 -32.57
C GLN A 8 -15.26 -19.67 -31.64
N ILE A 9 -15.15 -19.38 -30.35
CA ILE A 9 -15.07 -20.41 -29.30
C ILE A 9 -16.49 -20.98 -29.10
N THR A 10 -16.71 -22.20 -29.60
CA THR A 10 -17.93 -22.97 -29.43
C THR A 10 -18.14 -23.34 -27.95
N ARG A 11 -19.14 -22.72 -27.31
CA ARG A 11 -19.63 -23.07 -25.97
C ARG A 11 -20.41 -24.40 -26.08
N ARG A 12 -19.81 -25.50 -25.60
CA ARG A 12 -20.47 -26.81 -25.46
C ARG A 12 -21.69 -26.66 -24.55
N THR A 13 -22.87 -26.81 -25.14
CA THR A 13 -24.15 -27.04 -24.45
C THR A 13 -24.19 -28.48 -23.94
N THR A 14 -24.10 -28.68 -22.62
CA THR A 14 -24.46 -29.96 -21.99
C THR A 14 -25.97 -30.08 -21.91
N ARG A 15 -26.52 -30.94 -22.77
CA ARG A 15 -27.87 -31.53 -22.71
C ARG A 15 -28.14 -32.07 -21.30
N ALA A 16 -29.13 -31.50 -20.60
CA ALA A 16 -29.80 -32.19 -19.51
C ALA A 16 -30.91 -33.06 -20.13
N SER A 17 -30.78 -34.37 -19.95
CA SER A 17 -31.70 -35.39 -20.41
C SER A 17 -33.05 -35.32 -19.68
N SER A 18 -34.10 -35.34 -20.47
CA SER A 18 -35.49 -35.58 -20.09
C SER A 18 -35.69 -36.97 -19.47
N SER A 19 -36.35 -37.03 -18.31
CA SER A 19 -37.04 -38.25 -17.85
C SER A 19 -38.46 -37.87 -17.43
N ASN A 20 -39.43 -38.49 -18.11
CA ASN A 20 -40.87 -38.29 -17.97
C ASN A 20 -41.41 -38.54 -16.55
N PRO A 21 -42.53 -37.89 -16.19
CA PRO A 21 -43.30 -38.17 -14.98
C PRO A 21 -44.25 -39.35 -15.23
N ASN A 22 -44.29 -40.33 -14.31
CA ASN A 22 -45.47 -41.11 -13.92
C ASN A 22 -45.03 -42.34 -13.11
N LEU A 23 -45.24 -42.31 -11.79
CA LEU A 23 -45.87 -43.41 -11.06
C LEU A 23 -46.22 -42.95 -9.64
N ASN A 24 -47.52 -43.07 -9.34
CA ASN A 24 -48.20 -42.60 -8.15
C ASN A 24 -47.91 -43.44 -6.89
N SER A 25 -48.15 -42.77 -5.75
CA SER A 25 -48.90 -43.23 -4.58
C SER A 25 -48.14 -43.49 -3.28
N ALA A 26 -48.81 -43.01 -2.21
CA ALA A 26 -48.67 -43.33 -0.79
C ALA A 26 -47.63 -42.56 0.04
N ALA A 27 -47.97 -41.31 0.36
CA ALA A 27 -47.97 -40.80 1.75
C ALA A 27 -48.65 -39.42 1.82
N GLU A 28 -49.96 -39.41 1.65
CA GLU A 28 -50.82 -38.28 2.05
C GLU A 28 -50.99 -38.27 3.56
N THR A 29 -50.60 -37.17 4.21
CA THR A 29 -51.10 -36.54 5.45
C THR A 29 -49.91 -35.78 6.04
N VAL A 30 -49.72 -34.47 5.80
CA VAL A 30 -50.57 -33.36 6.20
C VAL A 30 -50.45 -32.23 5.16
N LEU A 31 -51.46 -32.11 4.30
CA LEU A 31 -51.70 -30.93 3.47
C LEU A 31 -52.25 -29.81 4.39
N HIS A 32 -51.38 -28.92 4.83
CA HIS A 32 -51.84 -27.56 5.13
C HIS A 32 -51.71 -26.74 3.84
N ASN A 33 -52.87 -26.37 3.30
CA ASN A 33 -53.06 -25.39 2.24
C ASN A 33 -52.10 -24.19 2.40
N CYS A 34 -51.03 -24.11 1.61
CA CYS A 34 -50.44 -22.80 1.26
C CYS A 34 -51.32 -22.19 0.17
N ASN A 35 -52.50 -21.73 0.58
CA ASN A 35 -53.24 -20.73 -0.18
C ASN A 35 -52.24 -19.62 -0.53
N SER A 36 -52.08 -19.33 -1.82
CA SER A 36 -51.37 -18.17 -2.33
C SER A 36 -52.12 -16.91 -1.86
N GLN A 37 -51.91 -16.53 -0.61
CA GLN A 37 -52.34 -15.23 -0.12
C GLN A 37 -51.60 -14.16 -0.92
N PRO A 38 -52.27 -13.07 -1.32
CA PRO A 38 -51.59 -11.95 -1.94
C PRO A 38 -50.54 -11.43 -0.97
N LEU A 39 -49.31 -11.26 -1.44
CA LEU A 39 -48.22 -10.72 -0.62
C LEU A 39 -48.67 -9.37 -0.04
N THR A 40 -48.49 -9.19 1.25
CA THR A 40 -48.84 -7.97 1.98
C THR A 40 -47.57 -7.32 2.53
N HIS A 41 -47.64 -6.05 2.95
CA HIS A 41 -46.49 -5.36 3.54
C HIS A 41 -45.95 -6.04 4.82
N ASN A 42 -46.67 -7.01 5.41
CA ASN A 42 -46.20 -7.80 6.54
C ASN A 42 -45.15 -8.85 6.15
N ASP A 43 -45.00 -9.21 4.87
CA ASP A 43 -43.99 -10.14 4.38
C ASP A 43 -42.56 -9.55 4.36
N LEU A 44 -42.44 -8.24 4.63
CA LEU A 44 -41.16 -7.54 4.80
C LEU A 44 -40.59 -7.67 6.23
N VAL A 45 -41.29 -8.37 7.12
CA VAL A 45 -40.87 -8.64 8.51
C VAL A 45 -40.35 -10.09 8.63
N TYR A 46 -39.34 -10.31 9.46
CA TYR A 46 -38.77 -11.63 9.68
C TYR A 46 -39.55 -12.42 10.74
N GLY A 47 -40.27 -13.47 10.31
CA GLY A 47 -40.99 -14.42 11.16
C GLY A 47 -42.36 -13.96 11.64
N ASP A 48 -43.18 -14.91 12.11
CA ASP A 48 -44.60 -14.67 12.41
C ASP A 48 -44.86 -13.97 13.76
N GLU A 49 -43.96 -14.15 14.75
CA GLU A 49 -44.09 -13.58 16.10
C GLU A 49 -42.80 -12.87 16.57
N PRO A 50 -42.90 -11.69 17.23
CA PRO A 50 -41.77 -10.95 17.77
C PRO A 50 -41.18 -11.66 19.00
N ILE A 51 -39.86 -11.80 19.02
CA ILE A 51 -39.12 -12.46 20.12
C ILE A 51 -38.85 -11.43 21.23
N SER A 52 -38.83 -11.85 22.50
CA SER A 52 -38.46 -10.96 23.62
C SER A 52 -36.97 -10.63 23.63
N PHE A 53 -36.56 -9.55 24.31
CA PHE A 53 -35.14 -9.18 24.39
C PHE A 53 -34.30 -10.24 25.12
N ASP A 54 -34.87 -10.83 26.18
CA ASP A 54 -34.21 -11.88 26.96
C ASP A 54 -34.05 -13.16 26.12
N ASP A 55 -35.07 -13.53 25.34
CA ASP A 55 -34.99 -14.68 24.42
C ASP A 55 -33.98 -14.45 23.29
N LEU A 56 -33.81 -13.21 22.83
CA LEU A 56 -32.82 -12.85 21.82
C LEU A 56 -31.38 -13.01 22.34
N ILE A 57 -31.08 -12.49 23.53
CA ILE A 57 -29.77 -12.70 24.18
C ILE A 57 -29.56 -14.18 24.47
N CYS A 58 -30.60 -14.85 24.97
CA CYS A 58 -30.60 -16.29 25.17
C CYS A 58 -30.43 -17.06 23.87
N SER A 59 -30.70 -16.51 22.69
CA SER A 59 -30.49 -17.21 21.41
C SER A 59 -29.03 -17.14 20.92
N PHE A 60 -28.26 -16.12 21.33
CA PHE A 60 -26.86 -15.94 20.90
C PHE A 60 -25.92 -15.66 22.08
N PRO A 61 -25.35 -16.71 22.72
CA PRO A 61 -24.41 -16.54 23.82
C PRO A 61 -23.10 -15.97 23.27
N GLY A 62 -22.44 -15.12 24.06
CA GLY A 62 -21.23 -14.39 23.63
C GLY A 62 -21.48 -13.22 22.66
N ARG A 63 -22.73 -12.92 22.28
CA ARG A 63 -23.08 -11.81 21.36
C ARG A 63 -23.84 -10.65 21.99
N ARG A 64 -23.98 -10.64 23.32
CA ARG A 64 -24.73 -9.60 24.06
C ARG A 64 -24.26 -8.19 23.72
N ILE A 65 -22.95 -7.98 23.63
CA ILE A 65 -22.36 -6.64 23.35
C ILE A 65 -22.74 -6.18 21.94
N GLN A 66 -22.56 -7.05 20.94
CA GLN A 66 -22.88 -6.72 19.54
C GLN A 66 -24.38 -6.50 19.32
N ILE A 67 -25.23 -7.26 20.02
CA ILE A 67 -26.69 -7.07 19.98
C ILE A 67 -27.07 -5.71 20.56
N LEU A 68 -26.53 -5.33 21.71
CA LEU A 68 -26.79 -4.04 22.34
C LEU A 68 -26.30 -2.88 21.47
N GLU A 69 -25.10 -2.99 20.91
CA GLU A 69 -24.51 -1.99 20.02
C GLU A 69 -25.34 -1.83 18.74
N LEU A 70 -25.77 -2.93 18.12
CA LEU A 70 -26.62 -2.86 16.93
C LEU A 70 -27.99 -2.24 17.24
N LEU A 71 -28.60 -2.58 18.38
CA LEU A 71 -29.86 -1.95 18.81
C LEU A 71 -29.70 -0.45 19.07
N GLN A 72 -28.56 -0.03 19.64
CA GLN A 72 -28.25 1.38 19.86
C GLN A 72 -28.08 2.13 18.53
N LEU A 73 -27.37 1.54 17.56
CA LEU A 73 -27.14 2.11 16.24
C LEU A 73 -28.42 2.18 15.39
N LEU A 74 -29.32 1.21 15.50
CA LEU A 74 -30.62 1.22 14.84
C LEU A 74 -31.61 2.25 15.44
N GLY A 75 -31.33 2.75 16.64
CA GLY A 75 -32.07 3.85 17.27
C GLY A 75 -33.55 3.57 17.57
N PRO A 76 -34.30 4.58 18.07
CA PRO A 76 -35.74 4.48 18.30
C PRO A 76 -36.54 4.43 16.98
N LEU A 77 -37.84 4.16 17.07
CA LEU A 77 -38.73 4.11 15.89
C LEU A 77 -38.65 5.43 15.11
N ASN A 78 -38.41 5.33 13.79
CA ASN A 78 -38.35 6.44 12.82
C ASN A 78 -37.14 7.40 12.95
N SER A 79 -36.08 7.02 13.66
CA SER A 79 -34.81 7.79 13.63
C SER A 79 -34.03 7.49 12.35
N PRO A 80 -33.50 8.49 11.61
CA PRO A 80 -32.65 8.24 10.46
C PRO A 80 -31.41 7.45 10.89
N VAL A 81 -31.04 6.45 10.08
CA VAL A 81 -29.93 5.54 10.35
C VAL A 81 -28.82 5.79 9.33
N ILE A 82 -27.60 5.99 9.82
CA ILE A 82 -26.38 6.07 8.98
C ILE A 82 -26.07 4.65 8.48
N PRO A 83 -25.59 4.46 7.24
CA PRO A 83 -25.23 3.13 6.72
C PRO A 83 -24.36 2.33 7.69
N LEU A 84 -24.69 1.06 7.91
CA LEU A 84 -23.99 0.17 8.84
C LEU A 84 -23.16 -0.87 8.09
N PHE A 85 -21.95 -1.16 8.58
CA PHE A 85 -21.07 -2.17 7.99
C PHE A 85 -20.66 -3.22 9.02
N ILE A 86 -21.26 -4.40 8.93
CA ILE A 86 -21.05 -5.51 9.87
C ILE A 86 -20.00 -6.46 9.29
N TYR A 87 -18.91 -6.69 10.01
CA TYR A 87 -17.80 -7.51 9.50
C TYR A 87 -17.22 -8.48 10.53
N GLY A 88 -16.59 -9.54 10.03
CA GLY A 88 -15.89 -10.57 10.81
C GLY A 88 -15.82 -11.88 10.04
N GLY A 89 -14.98 -12.84 10.45
CA GLY A 89 -14.84 -14.13 9.76
C GLY A 89 -16.13 -14.94 9.57
N ALA A 90 -16.04 -16.01 8.78
CA ALA A 90 -17.15 -16.92 8.51
C ALA A 90 -17.71 -17.55 9.80
N CYS A 91 -19.01 -17.85 9.79
CA CYS A 91 -19.69 -18.61 10.85
C CYS A 91 -19.66 -17.98 12.26
N ARG A 92 -19.49 -16.66 12.34
CA ARG A 92 -19.53 -15.87 13.59
C ARG A 92 -20.94 -15.44 14.03
N GLY A 93 -21.99 -15.86 13.32
CA GLY A 93 -23.39 -15.56 13.65
C GLY A 93 -23.91 -14.20 13.16
N LYS A 94 -23.17 -13.48 12.29
CA LYS A 94 -23.52 -12.13 11.80
C LYS A 94 -24.95 -12.05 11.25
N THR A 95 -25.25 -12.80 10.18
CA THR A 95 -26.54 -12.80 9.50
C THR A 95 -27.67 -13.25 10.43
N SER A 96 -27.46 -14.34 11.17
CA SER A 96 -28.46 -14.85 12.12
C SER A 96 -28.78 -13.86 13.23
N THR A 97 -27.79 -13.17 13.79
CA THR A 97 -28.00 -12.16 14.83
C THR A 97 -28.76 -10.95 14.27
N VAL A 98 -28.39 -10.47 13.07
CA VAL A 98 -29.10 -9.35 12.42
C VAL A 98 -30.57 -9.71 12.17
N LEU A 99 -30.86 -10.85 11.54
CA LEU A 99 -32.23 -11.26 11.24
C LEU A 99 -33.10 -11.43 12.50
N GLN A 100 -32.54 -11.98 13.58
CA GLN A 100 -33.26 -12.13 14.85
C GLN A 100 -33.47 -10.80 15.58
N ILE A 101 -32.57 -9.82 15.42
CA ILE A 101 -32.79 -8.44 15.90
C ILE A 101 -33.95 -7.79 15.13
N PHE A 102 -34.01 -7.98 13.81
CA PHE A 102 -35.15 -7.49 13.01
C PHE A 102 -36.47 -8.18 13.39
N ARG A 103 -36.44 -9.46 13.79
CA ARG A 103 -37.58 -10.15 14.41
C ARG A 103 -38.03 -9.53 15.72
N HIS A 104 -37.08 -9.20 16.60
CA HIS A 104 -37.35 -8.56 17.88
C HIS A 104 -37.95 -7.16 17.70
N LEU A 105 -37.38 -6.37 16.77
CA LEU A 105 -37.83 -5.00 16.50
C LEU A 105 -39.13 -4.95 15.68
N ASN A 106 -39.47 -6.03 14.95
CA ASN A 106 -40.58 -6.10 14.02
C ASN A 106 -40.56 -4.93 13.00
N ARG A 107 -39.39 -4.67 12.40
CA ARG A 107 -39.17 -3.60 11.40
C ARG A 107 -39.11 -4.18 9.98
N PRO A 108 -39.61 -3.46 8.95
CA PRO A 108 -39.58 -3.95 7.58
C PRO A 108 -38.17 -3.85 6.97
N PHE A 109 -37.71 -4.91 6.30
CA PHE A 109 -36.43 -4.94 5.59
C PHE A 109 -36.51 -5.75 4.30
N VAL A 110 -35.53 -5.56 3.43
CA VAL A 110 -35.28 -6.32 2.21
C VAL A 110 -33.92 -6.98 2.36
N TYR A 111 -33.87 -8.28 2.11
CA TYR A 111 -32.63 -9.05 2.23
C TYR A 111 -32.19 -9.57 0.88
N SER A 112 -30.93 -9.30 0.52
CA SER A 112 -30.32 -9.81 -0.70
C SER A 112 -28.91 -10.30 -0.41
N SER A 113 -28.65 -11.57 -0.72
CA SER A 113 -27.31 -12.16 -0.62
C SER A 113 -26.58 -12.03 -1.96
N CYS A 114 -25.36 -11.50 -1.93
CA CYS A 114 -24.50 -11.42 -3.11
C CYS A 114 -23.99 -12.80 -3.54
N LEU A 115 -24.19 -13.84 -2.73
CA LEU A 115 -23.91 -15.23 -3.11
C LEU A 115 -24.92 -15.75 -4.14
N THR A 116 -26.21 -15.45 -3.96
CA THR A 116 -27.25 -15.82 -4.92
C THR A 116 -27.32 -14.85 -6.09
N CYS A 117 -26.99 -13.58 -5.84
CA CYS A 117 -26.96 -12.53 -6.86
C CYS A 117 -25.55 -12.41 -7.45
N TYR A 118 -25.17 -13.21 -8.44
CA TYR A 118 -23.83 -13.16 -9.04
C TYR A 118 -23.61 -12.02 -10.06
N SER A 119 -24.60 -11.14 -10.26
CA SER A 119 -24.47 -9.98 -11.14
C SER A 119 -25.29 -8.79 -10.63
N PRO A 120 -24.90 -7.53 -10.96
CA PRO A 120 -25.64 -6.33 -10.55
C PRO A 120 -27.11 -6.35 -10.96
N ARG A 121 -27.41 -6.87 -12.16
CA ARG A 121 -28.77 -6.99 -12.66
C ARG A 121 -29.65 -7.87 -11.76
N ILE A 122 -29.14 -9.03 -11.36
CA ILE A 122 -29.88 -9.97 -10.50
C ILE A 122 -30.08 -9.38 -9.10
N LEU A 123 -29.08 -8.65 -8.59
CA LEU A 123 -29.19 -7.93 -7.32
C LEU A 123 -30.31 -6.87 -7.36
N PHE A 124 -30.34 -6.03 -8.41
CA PHE A 124 -31.37 -5.00 -8.57
C PHE A 124 -32.77 -5.60 -8.74
N GLU A 125 -32.90 -6.64 -9.56
CA GLU A 125 -34.16 -7.36 -9.73
C GLU A 125 -34.62 -8.02 -8.42
N SER A 126 -33.72 -8.61 -7.62
CA SER A 126 -34.03 -9.20 -6.32
C SER A 126 -34.66 -8.18 -5.37
N ILE A 127 -34.05 -7.00 -5.24
CA ILE A 127 -34.52 -5.93 -4.36
C ILE A 127 -35.87 -5.39 -4.84
N LEU A 128 -36.01 -5.10 -6.14
CA LEU A 128 -37.24 -4.56 -6.70
C LEU A 128 -38.40 -5.56 -6.62
N ASN A 129 -38.17 -6.86 -6.83
CA ASN A 129 -39.21 -7.87 -6.70
C ASN A 129 -39.75 -7.96 -5.26
N GLN A 130 -38.88 -7.87 -4.26
CA GLN A 130 -39.30 -7.87 -2.85
C GLN A 130 -40.10 -6.61 -2.49
N LEU A 131 -39.67 -5.44 -2.97
CA LEU A 131 -40.37 -4.17 -2.72
C LEU A 131 -41.72 -4.07 -3.46
N LEU A 132 -41.80 -4.57 -4.69
CA LEU A 132 -43.03 -4.58 -5.49
C LEU A 132 -43.94 -5.77 -5.16
N LEU A 133 -43.61 -6.57 -4.14
CA LEU A 133 -44.38 -7.74 -3.69
C LEU A 133 -44.63 -8.74 -4.85
N HIS A 134 -43.62 -8.92 -5.71
CA HIS A 134 -43.68 -9.82 -6.86
C HIS A 134 -42.90 -11.10 -6.61
N ARG A 135 -43.53 -12.25 -6.84
CA ARG A 135 -42.91 -13.58 -6.69
C ARG A 135 -42.78 -14.28 -8.04
N LYS A 136 -41.60 -14.82 -8.31
CA LYS A 136 -41.35 -15.64 -9.51
C LYS A 136 -42.05 -16.99 -9.33
N HIS A 137 -42.97 -17.31 -10.23
CA HIS A 137 -43.75 -18.55 -10.23
C HIS A 137 -43.76 -19.18 -11.62
N GLU A 138 -44.05 -20.47 -11.73
CA GLU A 138 -44.13 -21.17 -13.02
C GLU A 138 -45.12 -20.49 -13.99
N GLY A 139 -46.24 -19.95 -13.47
CA GLY A 139 -47.25 -19.24 -14.27
C GLY A 139 -46.83 -17.88 -14.85
N ASN A 140 -45.73 -17.27 -14.39
CA ASN A 140 -45.21 -16.01 -14.94
C ASN A 140 -43.87 -16.17 -15.68
N GLY A 141 -43.49 -17.42 -15.99
CA GLY A 141 -42.23 -17.74 -16.67
C GLY A 141 -40.99 -17.30 -15.90
N TYR A 142 -41.06 -17.23 -14.57
CA TYR A 142 -40.01 -16.70 -13.68
C TYR A 142 -39.56 -15.26 -14.00
N SER A 143 -40.42 -14.48 -14.66
CA SER A 143 -40.15 -13.10 -15.04
C SER A 143 -40.05 -12.17 -13.81
N SER A 144 -39.14 -11.20 -13.86
CA SER A 144 -39.00 -10.13 -12.86
C SER A 144 -40.06 -9.04 -13.07
N ALA A 145 -40.49 -8.38 -11.99
CA ALA A 145 -41.48 -7.29 -12.06
C ALA A 145 -41.00 -6.12 -12.96
N LYS A 146 -39.73 -5.73 -12.84
CA LYS A 146 -39.08 -4.73 -13.69
C LYS A 146 -37.65 -5.20 -13.98
N ARG A 147 -37.22 -5.17 -15.25
CA ARG A 147 -35.83 -5.45 -15.65
C ARG A 147 -35.01 -4.18 -15.48
N CYS A 148 -33.85 -4.29 -14.83
CA CYS A 148 -32.99 -3.13 -14.58
C CYS A 148 -31.52 -3.50 -14.80
N GLU A 149 -30.90 -2.87 -15.80
CA GLU A 149 -29.49 -3.11 -16.15
C GLU A 149 -28.57 -1.97 -15.75
N ARG A 150 -29.10 -0.73 -15.65
CA ARG A 150 -28.33 0.47 -15.33
C ARG A 150 -28.54 0.93 -13.88
N PRO A 151 -27.48 1.33 -13.15
CA PRO A 151 -27.62 1.85 -11.79
C PRO A 151 -28.52 3.09 -11.67
N SER A 152 -28.54 3.98 -12.67
CA SER A 152 -29.39 5.18 -12.68
C SER A 152 -30.88 4.84 -12.79
N GLU A 153 -31.22 3.85 -13.63
CA GLU A 153 -32.57 3.32 -13.77
C GLU A 153 -33.03 2.65 -12.46
N PHE A 154 -32.12 1.90 -11.81
CA PHE A 154 -32.38 1.27 -10.52
C PHE A 154 -32.76 2.29 -9.45
N VAL A 155 -32.03 3.40 -9.33
CA VAL A 155 -32.33 4.46 -8.34
C VAL A 155 -33.72 5.04 -8.54
N ASN A 156 -34.13 5.29 -9.78
CA ASN A 156 -35.45 5.85 -10.08
C ASN A 156 -36.56 4.86 -9.71
N LEU A 157 -36.41 3.59 -10.10
CA LEU A 157 -37.37 2.52 -9.79
C LEU A 157 -37.43 2.23 -8.28
N LEU A 158 -36.28 2.28 -7.60
CA LEU A 158 -36.17 2.08 -6.17
C LEU A 158 -36.87 3.21 -5.39
N ARG A 159 -36.70 4.46 -5.82
CA ARG A 159 -37.38 5.64 -5.24
C ARG A 159 -38.90 5.54 -5.38
N GLU A 160 -39.38 5.12 -6.55
CA GLU A 160 -40.81 4.90 -6.82
C GLU A 160 -41.39 3.79 -5.91
N ALA A 161 -40.72 2.63 -5.87
CA ALA A 161 -41.17 1.49 -5.07
C ALA A 161 -41.18 1.81 -3.57
N LEU A 162 -40.11 2.41 -3.04
CA LEU A 162 -40.02 2.79 -1.64
C LEU A 162 -41.03 3.90 -1.29
N GLY A 163 -41.22 4.88 -2.15
CA GLY A 163 -42.23 5.93 -1.95
C GLY A 163 -43.64 5.37 -1.80
N ASN A 164 -44.02 4.40 -2.63
CA ASN A 164 -45.33 3.73 -2.55
C ASN A 164 -45.52 2.97 -1.23
N ILE A 165 -44.50 2.21 -0.79
CA ILE A 165 -44.56 1.45 0.47
C ILE A 165 -44.58 2.39 1.68
N ILE A 166 -43.71 3.41 1.70
CA ILE A 166 -43.65 4.39 2.80
C ILE A 166 -44.99 5.12 2.94
N ASN A 167 -45.63 5.51 1.82
CA ASN A 167 -46.95 6.15 1.83
C ASN A 167 -48.05 5.21 2.35
N SER A 168 -48.01 3.92 1.99
CA SER A 168 -48.91 2.88 2.52
C SER A 168 -48.74 2.69 4.04
N LEU A 169 -47.49 2.64 4.51
CA LEU A 169 -47.16 2.55 5.94
C LEU A 169 -47.58 3.81 6.73
N LYS A 170 -47.43 5.01 6.15
CA LYS A 170 -47.92 6.28 6.72
C LYS A 170 -49.46 6.33 6.77
N GLY A 171 -50.14 5.86 5.72
CA GLY A 171 -51.60 5.84 5.62
C GLY A 171 -52.28 4.89 6.62
N ASN A 172 -51.65 3.77 6.95
CA ASN A 172 -52.19 2.79 7.91
C ASN A 172 -52.12 3.28 9.38
N MET A 173 -51.18 4.18 9.71
CA MET A 173 -51.07 4.77 11.06
C MET A 173 -52.21 5.75 11.38
N GLY A 174 -52.77 6.43 10.38
CA GLY A 174 -53.85 7.41 10.56
C GLY A 174 -55.24 6.81 10.80
N LYS A 175 -55.41 5.49 10.62
CA LYS A 175 -56.71 4.79 10.77
C LYS A 175 -56.80 3.88 12.01
N SER A 176 -55.75 3.82 12.84
CA SER A 176 -55.70 2.90 13.98
C SER A 176 -56.33 3.50 15.25
N ASN A 177 -57.66 3.67 15.25
CA ASN A 177 -58.46 3.58 16.48
C ASN A 177 -59.16 2.21 16.49
N SER A 178 -58.86 1.41 17.53
CA SER A 178 -59.50 0.13 17.90
C SER A 178 -59.15 -1.13 17.07
N LYS A 179 -58.05 -1.79 17.46
CA LYS A 179 -57.79 -3.25 17.56
C LYS A 179 -56.32 -3.53 17.22
N LYS A 180 -55.53 -3.98 18.21
CA LYS A 180 -54.17 -4.52 18.01
C LYS A 180 -54.28 -5.77 17.12
N LEU A 181 -54.06 -5.62 15.80
CA LEU A 181 -53.72 -6.75 14.95
C LEU A 181 -52.25 -7.09 15.19
N VAL A 182 -52.02 -8.29 15.72
CA VAL A 182 -50.70 -8.91 15.85
C VAL A 182 -50.14 -9.12 14.43
N GLY A 183 -48.91 -8.68 14.18
CA GLY A 183 -48.21 -8.89 12.89
C GLY A 183 -48.02 -7.66 11.99
N GLN A 184 -48.49 -6.46 12.37
CA GLN A 184 -48.18 -5.25 11.57
C GLN A 184 -46.74 -4.75 11.80
N ALA A 185 -46.03 -4.47 10.71
CA ALA A 185 -44.68 -3.90 10.72
C ALA A 185 -44.64 -2.57 11.49
N LYS A 186 -43.65 -2.41 12.39
CA LYS A 186 -43.48 -1.22 13.22
C LYS A 186 -42.43 -0.28 12.62
N GLY A 187 -42.84 0.95 12.32
CA GLY A 187 -41.97 2.03 11.85
C GLY A 187 -42.10 2.32 10.35
N GLN A 188 -41.59 3.48 9.96
CA GLN A 188 -41.66 4.02 8.59
C GLN A 188 -40.38 3.78 7.78
N ILE A 189 -39.33 3.26 8.43
CA ILE A 189 -38.01 3.06 7.83
C ILE A 189 -37.91 1.66 7.24
N ILE A 190 -37.46 1.57 5.99
CA ILE A 190 -37.20 0.30 5.29
C ILE A 190 -35.69 0.08 5.23
N TYR A 191 -35.23 -1.10 5.65
CA TYR A 191 -33.81 -1.45 5.67
C TYR A 191 -33.43 -2.32 4.47
N LEU A 192 -32.36 -1.98 3.77
CA LEU A 192 -31.78 -2.81 2.71
C LEU A 192 -30.54 -3.52 3.26
N ILE A 193 -30.61 -4.85 3.36
CA ILE A 193 -29.55 -5.70 3.89
C ILE A 193 -28.85 -6.42 2.73
N PHE A 194 -27.56 -6.11 2.56
CA PHE A 194 -26.68 -6.75 1.58
C PHE A 194 -25.74 -7.72 2.30
N ASP A 195 -25.90 -9.02 2.07
CA ASP A 195 -25.02 -10.06 2.65
C ASP A 195 -23.94 -10.51 1.66
N ASN A 196 -22.81 -11.00 2.18
CA ASN A 196 -21.62 -11.44 1.44
C ASN A 196 -21.05 -10.41 0.46
N LEU A 197 -20.91 -9.16 0.91
CA LEU A 197 -20.43 -8.06 0.06
C LEU A 197 -19.04 -8.32 -0.56
N GLU A 198 -18.22 -9.18 0.04
CA GLU A 198 -16.90 -9.58 -0.52
C GLU A 198 -16.96 -10.09 -1.95
N LEU A 199 -18.04 -10.75 -2.35
CA LEU A 199 -18.21 -11.33 -3.68
C LEU A 199 -18.42 -10.29 -4.77
N VAL A 200 -18.88 -9.08 -4.41
CA VAL A 200 -19.12 -7.98 -5.36
C VAL A 200 -17.81 -7.49 -5.98
N ARG A 201 -16.66 -7.73 -5.34
CA ARG A 201 -15.33 -7.38 -5.85
C ARG A 201 -14.96 -8.14 -7.11
N ASP A 202 -15.43 -9.38 -7.22
CA ASP A 202 -15.09 -10.30 -8.32
C ASP A 202 -16.05 -10.16 -9.50
N TRP A 203 -17.07 -9.28 -9.42
CA TRP A 203 -18.01 -9.05 -10.51
C TRP A 203 -17.36 -8.28 -11.65
N GLU A 204 -17.77 -8.59 -12.89
CA GLU A 204 -17.42 -7.79 -14.06
C GLU A 204 -17.91 -6.34 -13.85
N LYS A 205 -16.98 -5.37 -13.86
CA LYS A 205 -17.20 -3.93 -13.54
C LYS A 205 -17.41 -3.61 -12.04
N SER A 206 -16.80 -4.39 -11.15
CA SER A 206 -16.81 -4.15 -9.69
C SER A 206 -16.37 -2.73 -9.28
N SER A 207 -15.49 -2.10 -10.08
CA SER A 207 -15.01 -0.72 -9.87
C SER A 207 -16.12 0.34 -9.80
N ASN A 208 -17.29 0.07 -10.41
CA ASN A 208 -18.37 1.06 -10.50
C ASN A 208 -19.54 0.73 -9.56
N ILE A 209 -19.84 -0.56 -9.36
CA ILE A 209 -20.99 -0.99 -8.57
C ILE A 209 -20.78 -0.81 -7.07
N LEU A 210 -19.56 -1.06 -6.57
CA LEU A 210 -19.27 -1.02 -5.15
C LEU A 210 -19.26 0.42 -4.60
N PRO A 211 -18.64 1.41 -5.28
CA PRO A 211 -18.85 2.82 -4.95
C PRO A 211 -20.31 3.25 -5.06
N PHE A 212 -21.04 2.75 -6.08
CA PHE A 212 -22.46 3.04 -6.24
C PHE A 212 -23.30 2.57 -5.05
N LEU A 213 -23.07 1.36 -4.53
CA LEU A 213 -23.80 0.83 -3.37
C LEU A 213 -23.53 1.65 -2.09
N PHE A 214 -22.30 2.11 -1.87
CA PHE A 214 -22.01 2.97 -0.72
C PHE A 214 -22.55 4.40 -0.90
N MET A 215 -22.51 4.95 -2.10
CA MET A 215 -23.14 6.25 -2.42
C MET A 215 -24.66 6.19 -2.49
N LEU A 216 -25.28 5.00 -2.46
CA LEU A 216 -26.73 4.84 -2.62
C LEU A 216 -27.50 5.66 -1.57
N TYR A 217 -26.99 5.73 -0.34
CA TYR A 217 -27.53 6.57 0.72
C TYR A 217 -27.57 8.06 0.33
N ASP A 218 -26.44 8.58 -0.16
CA ASP A 218 -26.28 9.98 -0.57
C ASP A 218 -27.07 10.31 -1.84
N ILE A 219 -27.20 9.35 -2.77
CA ILE A 219 -27.96 9.50 -4.02
C ILE A 219 -29.46 9.49 -3.76
N MET A 220 -29.94 8.64 -2.86
CA MET A 220 -31.36 8.53 -2.56
C MET A 220 -31.88 9.75 -1.80
N LYS A 221 -31.11 10.30 -0.84
CA LYS A 221 -31.52 11.42 0.03
C LYS A 221 -32.89 11.19 0.69
N MET A 222 -33.21 9.94 1.02
CA MET A 222 -34.44 9.56 1.71
C MET A 222 -34.11 9.15 3.15
N PRO A 223 -34.52 9.92 4.17
CA PRO A 223 -34.23 9.61 5.57
C PRO A 223 -34.95 8.34 6.06
N GLU A 224 -35.99 7.89 5.35
CA GLU A 224 -36.74 6.66 5.65
C GLU A 224 -36.08 5.36 5.12
N VAL A 225 -34.82 5.40 4.67
CA VAL A 225 -34.11 4.21 4.15
C VAL A 225 -32.84 3.97 4.94
N GLY A 226 -32.69 2.76 5.49
CA GLY A 226 -31.47 2.31 6.17
C GLY A 226 -30.67 1.33 5.31
N LEU A 227 -29.35 1.44 5.26
CA LEU A 227 -28.48 0.50 4.55
C LEU A 227 -27.65 -0.32 5.55
N ILE A 228 -27.62 -1.64 5.39
CA ILE A 228 -26.80 -2.55 6.20
C ILE A 228 -26.00 -3.45 5.26
N PHE A 229 -24.69 -3.42 5.41
CA PHE A 229 -23.76 -4.26 4.66
C PHE A 229 -23.17 -5.33 5.59
N ILE A 230 -23.15 -6.58 5.17
CA ILE A 230 -22.54 -7.69 5.90
C ILE A 230 -21.41 -8.27 5.04
N SER A 231 -20.22 -8.39 5.63
CA SER A 231 -19.02 -8.90 4.96
C SER A 231 -18.18 -9.83 5.84
N ASN A 232 -17.41 -10.71 5.21
CA ASN A 232 -16.35 -11.47 5.86
C ASN A 232 -15.02 -10.71 6.03
N THR A 233 -14.76 -9.68 5.22
CA THR A 233 -13.52 -8.89 5.23
C THR A 233 -13.72 -7.54 5.92
N SER A 234 -12.62 -6.90 6.34
CA SER A 234 -12.69 -5.59 6.99
C SER A 234 -13.14 -4.50 6.00
N PRO A 235 -13.77 -3.41 6.49
CA PRO A 235 -14.13 -2.25 5.67
C PRO A 235 -12.95 -1.70 4.86
N ASP A 236 -11.71 -1.84 5.36
CA ASP A 236 -10.51 -1.34 4.71
C ASP A 236 -10.27 -1.92 3.32
N THR A 237 -10.75 -3.14 3.10
CA THR A 237 -10.65 -3.82 1.80
C THR A 237 -11.55 -3.24 0.71
N TYR A 238 -12.46 -2.32 1.08
CA TYR A 238 -13.47 -1.73 0.21
C TYR A 238 -13.28 -0.23 -0.05
N TYR A 239 -12.17 0.37 0.41
CA TYR A 239 -11.90 1.78 0.17
C TYR A 239 -11.59 2.05 -1.31
N PHE A 240 -12.27 3.05 -1.88
CA PHE A 240 -12.02 3.59 -3.22
C PHE A 240 -11.67 5.07 -3.14
N ASN A 241 -11.01 5.59 -4.19
CA ASN A 241 -10.60 7.00 -4.30
C ASN A 241 -11.78 8.00 -4.43
N THR A 242 -13.02 7.51 -4.54
CA THR A 242 -14.23 8.34 -4.66
C THR A 242 -14.84 8.59 -3.28
N GLY A 243 -15.13 9.85 -2.94
CA GLY A 243 -15.75 10.19 -1.65
C GLY A 243 -17.19 9.69 -1.54
N TYR A 244 -17.46 8.85 -0.56
CA TYR A 244 -18.80 8.42 -0.13
C TYR A 244 -18.91 8.53 1.40
N THR A 245 -20.14 8.58 1.93
CA THR A 245 -20.36 8.53 3.38
C THR A 245 -19.91 7.17 3.94
N GLU A 246 -18.89 7.18 4.79
CA GLU A 246 -18.32 5.97 5.36
C GLU A 246 -19.35 5.27 6.27
N PRO A 247 -19.70 3.99 6.01
CA PRO A 247 -20.64 3.28 6.84
C PRO A 247 -20.01 2.97 8.22
N VAL A 248 -20.82 3.00 9.28
CA VAL A 248 -20.36 2.76 10.65
C VAL A 248 -19.98 1.28 10.81
N PRO A 249 -18.71 0.96 11.11
CA PRO A 249 -18.25 -0.42 11.17
C PRO A 249 -18.59 -1.09 12.50
N LEU A 250 -19.18 -2.28 12.47
CA LEU A 250 -19.50 -3.13 13.62
C LEU A 250 -18.78 -4.48 13.50
N TYR A 251 -17.89 -4.76 14.45
CA TYR A 251 -17.06 -5.98 14.43
C TYR A 251 -17.68 -7.15 15.20
N PHE A 252 -17.76 -8.31 14.56
CA PHE A 252 -18.12 -9.59 15.18
C PHE A 252 -16.86 -10.41 15.49
N PRO A 253 -16.42 -10.53 16.76
CA PRO A 253 -15.22 -11.28 17.15
C PRO A 253 -15.42 -12.80 17.02
N GLU A 254 -14.33 -13.57 17.06
CA GLU A 254 -14.42 -15.04 17.16
C GLU A 254 -15.09 -15.46 18.46
N TYR A 255 -15.77 -16.61 18.43
CA TYR A 255 -16.28 -17.23 19.64
C TYR A 255 -15.12 -17.78 20.47
N THR A 256 -15.14 -17.51 21.78
CA THR A 256 -14.20 -18.12 22.72
C THR A 256 -14.57 -19.60 22.94
N GLU A 257 -13.67 -20.38 23.54
CA GLU A 257 -13.97 -21.78 23.88
C GLU A 257 -15.20 -21.89 24.80
N ASP A 258 -15.36 -20.94 25.72
CA ASP A 258 -16.51 -20.91 26.61
C ASP A 258 -17.81 -20.53 25.89
N ASP A 259 -17.76 -19.62 24.93
CA ASP A 259 -18.91 -19.32 24.07
C ASP A 259 -19.30 -20.54 23.23
N LEU A 260 -18.33 -21.21 22.60
CA LEU A 260 -18.57 -22.44 21.82
C LEU A 260 -19.16 -23.55 22.69
N ARG A 261 -18.66 -23.73 23.92
CA ARG A 261 -19.23 -24.67 24.89
C ARG A 261 -20.70 -24.33 25.15
N GLN A 262 -21.04 -23.07 25.43
CA GLN A 262 -22.42 -22.66 25.66
C GLN A 262 -23.32 -22.85 24.43
N ILE A 263 -22.82 -22.62 23.23
CA ILE A 263 -23.55 -22.83 21.98
C ILE A 263 -23.85 -24.33 21.80
N LEU A 264 -22.83 -25.18 21.93
CA LEU A 264 -22.94 -26.62 21.66
C LEU A 264 -23.71 -27.38 22.75
N MET A 265 -23.73 -26.86 23.98
CA MET A 265 -24.53 -27.43 25.09
C MET A 265 -26.04 -27.24 24.90
N ARG A 266 -26.47 -26.37 23.97
CA ARG A 266 -27.90 -26.15 23.71
C ARG A 266 -28.50 -27.31 22.95
N ASN A 267 -29.77 -27.59 23.25
CA ASN A 267 -30.56 -28.66 22.64
C ASN A 267 -30.02 -30.09 22.88
N GLN A 268 -29.24 -30.32 23.94
CA GLN A 268 -28.73 -31.64 24.31
C GLN A 268 -29.61 -32.31 25.36
N CYS A 269 -29.92 -33.61 25.17
CA CYS A 269 -30.78 -34.37 26.08
C CYS A 269 -30.15 -34.59 27.47
N ASN A 270 -28.82 -34.74 27.56
CA ASN A 270 -28.10 -34.86 28.84
C ASN A 270 -26.92 -33.86 28.89
N PRO A 271 -27.11 -32.68 29.52
CA PRO A 271 -26.12 -31.60 29.52
C PRO A 271 -24.84 -31.95 30.30
N LYS A 272 -24.95 -32.78 31.35
CA LYS A 272 -23.81 -33.16 32.19
C LYS A 272 -22.90 -34.17 31.47
N LEU A 273 -23.48 -35.15 30.78
CA LEU A 273 -22.72 -36.11 29.98
C LEU A 273 -22.06 -35.43 28.78
N TYR A 274 -22.78 -34.54 28.09
CA TYR A 274 -22.25 -33.79 26.96
C TYR A 274 -21.16 -32.78 27.38
N SER A 275 -21.27 -32.17 28.56
CA SER A 275 -20.19 -31.35 29.12
C SER A 275 -18.89 -32.13 29.30
N SER A 276 -18.97 -33.37 29.83
CA SER A 276 -17.79 -34.23 29.99
C SER A 276 -17.16 -34.63 28.65
N PHE A 277 -17.98 -34.72 27.59
CA PHE A 277 -17.52 -34.97 26.23
C PHE A 277 -16.81 -33.74 25.64
N LEU A 278 -17.38 -32.55 25.83
CA LEU A 278 -16.78 -31.28 25.36
C LEU A 278 -15.46 -30.97 26.07
N ASP A 279 -15.30 -31.30 27.34
CA ASP A 279 -14.04 -31.09 28.08
C ASP A 279 -12.84 -31.79 27.42
N VAL A 280 -13.11 -32.91 26.74
CA VAL A 280 -12.11 -33.69 26.01
C VAL A 280 -11.88 -33.14 24.60
N LEU A 281 -12.95 -32.92 23.84
CA LEU A 281 -12.84 -32.66 22.39
C LEU A 281 -12.69 -31.19 22.02
N LEU A 282 -13.19 -30.27 22.84
CA LEU A 282 -13.28 -28.87 22.42
C LEU A 282 -11.88 -28.25 22.22
N ARG A 283 -10.91 -28.54 23.09
CA ARG A 283 -9.54 -28.01 22.99
C ARG A 283 -8.73 -28.56 21.80
N PRO A 284 -8.72 -29.87 21.52
CA PRO A 284 -8.05 -30.40 20.32
C PRO A 284 -8.63 -29.83 19.03
N PHE A 285 -9.96 -29.71 18.94
CA PHE A 285 -10.63 -29.19 17.75
C PHE A 285 -10.49 -27.67 17.63
N SER A 286 -10.56 -26.89 18.73
CA SER A 286 -10.42 -25.43 18.74
C SER A 286 -9.03 -24.93 18.29
N ARG A 287 -8.01 -25.80 18.33
CA ARG A 287 -6.68 -25.56 17.78
C ARG A 287 -6.65 -25.62 16.24
N ILE A 288 -7.58 -26.36 15.63
CA ILE A 288 -7.64 -26.58 14.17
C ILE A 288 -8.75 -25.72 13.55
N THR A 289 -9.96 -25.76 14.11
CA THR A 289 -11.10 -24.97 13.66
C THR A 289 -11.94 -24.44 14.82
N ARG A 290 -12.42 -23.20 14.70
CA ARG A 290 -13.36 -22.55 15.63
C ARG A 290 -14.72 -22.28 14.99
N ARG A 291 -14.96 -22.87 13.83
CA ARG A 291 -16.19 -22.70 13.06
C ARG A 291 -17.32 -23.53 13.65
N VAL A 292 -18.42 -22.87 14.03
CA VAL A 292 -19.54 -23.51 14.73
C VAL A 292 -20.23 -24.58 13.88
N ASP A 293 -20.34 -24.35 12.58
CA ASP A 293 -20.92 -25.27 11.58
C ASP A 293 -20.11 -26.56 11.41
N GLU A 294 -18.78 -26.46 11.38
CA GLU A 294 -17.90 -27.63 11.27
C GLU A 294 -17.94 -28.46 12.55
N LEU A 295 -17.88 -27.79 13.72
CA LEU A 295 -17.95 -28.45 15.02
C LEU A 295 -19.33 -29.10 15.26
N SER A 296 -20.42 -28.43 14.87
CA SER A 296 -21.78 -28.98 15.02
C SER A 296 -22.04 -30.17 14.11
N THR A 297 -21.31 -30.29 12.99
CA THR A 297 -21.41 -31.44 12.09
C THR A 297 -20.54 -32.62 12.56
N ALA A 298 -19.33 -32.34 13.06
CA ALA A 298 -18.39 -33.38 13.50
C ALA A 298 -18.76 -34.00 14.87
N PHE A 299 -19.24 -33.20 15.81
CA PHE A 299 -19.45 -33.63 17.20
C PHE A 299 -20.57 -34.67 17.40
N PRO A 300 -21.69 -34.67 16.66
CA PRO A 300 -22.72 -35.70 16.80
C PRO A 300 -22.22 -37.14 16.55
N ALA A 301 -21.38 -37.34 15.52
CA ALA A 301 -20.83 -38.66 15.20
C ALA A 301 -19.85 -39.16 16.29
N LEU A 302 -19.03 -38.25 16.81
CA LEU A 302 -18.10 -38.53 17.91
C LEU A 302 -18.82 -38.74 19.23
N TYR A 303 -19.91 -38.02 19.47
CA TYR A 303 -20.73 -38.17 20.67
C TYR A 303 -21.40 -39.54 20.69
N LYS A 304 -21.87 -40.04 19.54
CA LYS A 304 -22.39 -41.41 19.42
C LYS A 304 -21.33 -42.45 19.82
N LYS A 305 -20.10 -42.33 19.32
CA LYS A 305 -18.97 -43.22 19.70
C LYS A 305 -18.55 -43.07 21.17
N TYR A 306 -18.68 -41.88 21.74
CA TYR A 306 -18.41 -41.63 23.15
C TYR A 306 -19.44 -42.31 24.06
N CYS A 307 -20.68 -42.45 23.61
CA CYS A 307 -21.78 -43.07 24.37
C CYS A 307 -21.88 -44.59 24.21
N GLU A 308 -21.23 -45.21 23.22
CA GLU A 308 -21.26 -46.67 22.99
C GLU A 308 -20.93 -47.54 24.21
N PRO A 309 -19.97 -47.18 25.10
CA PRO A 309 -19.67 -47.95 26.30
C PRO A 309 -20.72 -47.82 27.42
N LEU A 310 -21.74 -46.97 27.27
CA LEU A 310 -22.75 -46.69 28.29
C LEU A 310 -24.06 -47.45 27.98
N SER A 311 -24.56 -48.19 28.97
CA SER A 311 -25.84 -48.90 28.88
C SER A 311 -27.07 -48.02 29.16
N ASP A 312 -26.89 -46.94 29.93
CA ASP A 312 -27.92 -45.94 30.23
C ASP A 312 -27.36 -44.51 30.02
N LEU A 313 -28.06 -43.75 29.18
CA LEU A 313 -27.69 -42.39 28.75
C LEU A 313 -28.06 -41.32 29.79
N GLY A 314 -28.76 -41.66 30.88
CA GLY A 314 -29.09 -40.78 32.00
C GLY A 314 -28.02 -40.70 33.10
N ILE A 315 -26.97 -41.53 33.04
CA ILE A 315 -25.99 -41.68 34.13
C ILE A 315 -25.07 -40.45 34.26
N PHE A 316 -24.74 -40.11 35.51
CA PHE A 316 -23.75 -39.10 35.85
C PHE A 316 -22.32 -39.68 35.81
N PRO A 317 -21.41 -39.14 34.98
CA PRO A 317 -20.07 -39.71 34.82
C PRO A 317 -19.14 -39.38 36.00
N ASN A 318 -18.75 -40.41 36.76
CA ASN A 318 -17.69 -40.31 37.78
C ASN A 318 -16.29 -40.16 37.15
N GLU A 319 -15.29 -39.66 37.88
CA GLU A 319 -13.92 -39.45 37.38
C GLU A 319 -13.28 -40.71 36.74
N LYS A 320 -13.54 -41.89 37.32
CA LYS A 320 -13.10 -43.17 36.76
C LYS A 320 -13.77 -43.49 35.41
N MET A 321 -15.06 -43.13 35.26
CA MET A 321 -15.81 -43.32 34.01
C MET A 321 -15.31 -42.36 32.93
N LYS A 322 -15.04 -41.09 33.27
CA LYS A 322 -14.47 -40.11 32.32
C LYS A 322 -13.17 -40.61 31.67
N ARG A 323 -12.28 -41.21 32.47
CA ARG A 323 -11.02 -41.79 31.96
C ARG A 323 -11.25 -42.96 31.01
N MET A 324 -12.20 -43.84 31.32
CA MET A 324 -12.56 -44.99 30.48
C MET A 324 -13.19 -44.53 29.15
N LEU A 325 -14.11 -43.58 29.21
CA LEU A 325 -14.75 -43.02 28.01
C LEU A 325 -13.73 -42.25 27.14
N PHE A 326 -12.78 -41.54 27.75
CA PHE A 326 -11.68 -40.89 27.04
C PHE A 326 -10.81 -41.91 26.30
N SER A 327 -10.39 -43.00 26.97
CA SER A 327 -9.56 -44.03 26.32
C SER A 327 -10.25 -44.71 25.14
N HIS A 328 -11.59 -44.83 25.18
CA HIS A 328 -12.38 -45.36 24.07
C HIS A 328 -12.45 -44.37 22.89
N LEU A 329 -12.59 -43.07 23.17
CA LEU A 329 -12.73 -42.05 22.15
C LEU A 329 -11.39 -41.66 21.48
N GLN A 330 -10.28 -41.70 22.23
CA GLN A 330 -8.95 -41.26 21.80
C GLN A 330 -8.51 -41.72 20.39
N PRO A 331 -8.64 -43.00 19.98
CA PRO A 331 -8.22 -43.44 18.64
C PRO A 331 -9.07 -42.86 17.51
N HIS A 332 -10.27 -42.36 17.78
CA HIS A 332 -11.17 -41.78 16.78
C HIS A 332 -10.99 -40.28 16.61
N ILE A 333 -10.27 -39.60 17.51
CA ILE A 333 -10.07 -38.15 17.47
C ILE A 333 -9.20 -37.75 16.26
N ALA A 334 -8.03 -38.38 16.08
CA ALA A 334 -7.09 -38.01 15.02
C ALA A 334 -7.62 -38.28 13.59
N PRO A 335 -8.27 -39.42 13.29
CA PRO A 335 -8.91 -39.65 11.99
C PRO A 335 -10.00 -38.60 11.72
N SER A 336 -10.87 -38.34 12.71
CA SER A 336 -11.94 -37.38 12.56
C SER A 336 -11.40 -35.96 12.31
N LEU A 337 -10.31 -35.56 13.00
CA LEU A 337 -9.64 -34.27 12.76
C LEU A 337 -9.12 -34.14 11.32
N ASN A 338 -8.58 -35.20 10.74
CA ASN A 338 -8.12 -35.22 9.34
C ASN A 338 -9.28 -35.25 8.34
N GLU A 339 -10.45 -35.71 8.76
CA GLU A 339 -11.68 -35.79 7.95
C GLU A 339 -12.55 -34.51 8.01
N ILE A 340 -12.38 -33.61 8.99
CA ILE A 340 -13.20 -32.38 9.15
C ILE A 340 -13.32 -31.58 7.86
N PHE A 341 -12.24 -31.48 7.08
CA PHE A 341 -12.20 -30.70 5.84
C PHE A 341 -12.44 -31.56 4.59
N ARG A 342 -12.66 -32.87 4.73
CA ARG A 342 -13.00 -33.77 3.63
C ARG A 342 -14.51 -33.76 3.44
N VAL A 343 -14.95 -33.28 2.29
CA VAL A 343 -16.35 -33.45 1.86
C VAL A 343 -16.51 -34.90 1.41
N GLU A 344 -17.11 -35.75 2.23
CA GLU A 344 -17.47 -37.10 1.79
C GLU A 344 -18.52 -37.02 0.67
N ALA A 345 -18.19 -37.60 -0.48
CA ALA A 345 -19.13 -37.79 -1.56
C ALA A 345 -20.16 -38.86 -1.16
N GLY A 346 -21.27 -38.43 -0.56
CA GLY A 346 -22.52 -39.19 -0.47
C GLY A 346 -22.75 -39.94 0.84
N HIS A 347 -23.38 -39.25 1.80
CA HIS A 347 -24.07 -39.89 2.92
C HIS A 347 -25.40 -40.50 2.43
N ASN A 348 -25.37 -41.73 1.91
CA ASN A 348 -26.59 -42.54 1.76
C ASN A 348 -26.35 -44.06 1.70
N LYS A 349 -25.51 -44.61 2.60
CA LYS A 349 -25.32 -46.07 2.74
C LYS A 349 -25.77 -46.67 4.08
N ASP A 350 -26.21 -45.88 5.05
CA ASP A 350 -26.50 -46.38 6.41
C ASP A 350 -27.92 -46.92 6.66
N LYS A 351 -28.70 -47.23 5.61
CA LYS A 351 -30.00 -47.93 5.77
C LYS A 351 -30.02 -49.38 5.32
N ALA A 352 -28.91 -49.97 4.90
CA ALA A 352 -28.88 -51.38 4.49
C ALA A 352 -27.61 -52.11 4.96
N LYS A 353 -27.59 -52.56 6.21
CA LYS A 353 -26.92 -53.80 6.63
C LYS A 353 -27.35 -54.20 8.04
N GLY A 354 -28.28 -55.15 8.09
CA GLY A 354 -28.60 -55.88 9.30
C GLY A 354 -27.47 -56.84 9.69
N LYS A 355 -27.31 -56.99 11.01
CA LYS A 355 -26.69 -58.09 11.78
C LYS A 355 -25.79 -59.07 11.01
N GLY A 356 -24.48 -58.93 11.21
CA GLY A 356 -23.47 -59.96 10.95
C GLY A 356 -22.14 -59.60 11.62
N ASN A 357 -21.64 -60.48 12.49
CA ASN A 357 -20.41 -60.31 13.27
C ASN A 357 -19.20 -59.95 12.39
N ALA A 358 -18.58 -58.79 12.66
CA ALA A 358 -17.34 -58.37 12.01
C ALA A 358 -16.11 -58.91 12.76
N ARG A 359 -15.44 -59.90 12.14
CA ARG A 359 -14.02 -60.17 12.39
C ARG A 359 -13.21 -58.94 12.00
N LYS A 360 -12.13 -58.67 12.74
CA LYS A 360 -11.09 -57.65 12.46
C LYS A 360 -10.83 -57.54 10.96
N ALA A 361 -11.29 -56.44 10.37
CA ALA A 361 -10.89 -56.00 9.04
C ALA A 361 -10.14 -54.68 9.22
N GLY A 362 -8.91 -54.63 8.71
CA GLY A 362 -8.13 -53.40 8.66
C GLY A 362 -8.91 -52.31 7.94
N VAL A 363 -8.78 -51.08 8.43
CA VAL A 363 -9.29 -49.88 7.77
C VAL A 363 -8.56 -49.78 6.43
N SER A 364 -9.20 -50.25 5.37
CA SER A 364 -8.73 -50.07 4.01
C SER A 364 -8.88 -48.58 3.68
N GLU A 365 -7.74 -47.90 3.55
CA GLU A 365 -7.65 -46.58 2.97
C GLU A 365 -8.23 -46.62 1.55
N ALA A 366 -9.47 -46.16 1.39
CA ALA A 366 -10.12 -46.05 0.09
C ALA A 366 -9.46 -44.99 -0.84
N SER A 367 -8.31 -44.43 -0.46
CA SER A 367 -7.55 -43.46 -1.24
C SER A 367 -6.42 -44.08 -2.08
N ASP A 368 -6.07 -45.36 -1.91
CA ASP A 368 -4.83 -45.90 -2.49
C ASP A 368 -4.97 -46.79 -3.74
N GLU A 369 -6.16 -47.28 -4.05
CA GLU A 369 -6.43 -48.00 -5.30
C GLU A 369 -7.13 -47.10 -6.31
N VAL A 370 -6.34 -46.22 -6.94
CA VAL A 370 -6.77 -45.60 -8.20
C VAL A 370 -6.10 -46.36 -9.35
N GLU A 371 -6.76 -47.42 -9.81
CA GLU A 371 -6.30 -48.21 -10.96
C GLU A 371 -6.75 -47.51 -12.26
N PHE A 372 -5.88 -46.67 -12.82
CA PHE A 372 -6.15 -45.97 -14.08
C PHE A 372 -5.72 -46.81 -15.29
N HIS A 373 -6.69 -47.22 -16.10
CA HIS A 373 -6.42 -47.78 -17.43
C HIS A 373 -6.09 -46.65 -18.42
N MET A 374 -4.81 -46.49 -18.75
CA MET A 374 -4.30 -45.59 -19.80
C MET A 374 -3.66 -46.40 -20.94
N SER A 375 -3.70 -45.88 -22.16
CA SER A 375 -2.95 -46.50 -23.28
C SER A 375 -1.44 -46.47 -23.00
N THR A 376 -0.70 -47.43 -23.53
CA THR A 376 0.75 -47.55 -23.34
C THR A 376 1.48 -46.27 -23.79
N SER A 377 1.11 -45.72 -24.95
CA SER A 377 1.65 -44.46 -25.46
C SER A 377 1.35 -43.27 -24.53
N ALA A 378 0.15 -43.18 -23.95
CA ALA A 378 -0.18 -42.13 -23.00
C ALA A 378 0.59 -42.27 -21.68
N LYS A 379 0.88 -43.49 -21.23
CA LYS A 379 1.73 -43.75 -20.04
C LYS A 379 3.17 -43.31 -20.29
N TYR A 380 3.74 -43.63 -21.44
CA TYR A 380 5.09 -43.17 -21.82
C TYR A 380 5.16 -41.66 -22.01
N LEU A 381 4.15 -41.05 -22.64
CA LEU A 381 4.07 -39.59 -22.79
C LEU A 381 3.98 -38.90 -21.42
N LEU A 382 3.24 -39.48 -20.47
CA LEU A 382 3.11 -38.96 -19.12
C LEU A 382 4.43 -39.08 -18.31
N ILE A 383 5.15 -40.19 -18.42
CA ILE A 383 6.47 -40.37 -17.80
C ILE A 383 7.48 -39.39 -18.43
N SER A 384 7.46 -39.23 -19.74
CA SER A 384 8.31 -38.28 -20.47
C SER A 384 8.06 -36.84 -19.99
N ALA A 385 6.79 -36.46 -19.86
CA ALA A 385 6.39 -35.17 -19.31
C ALA A 385 6.81 -34.98 -17.85
N PHE A 386 6.73 -36.04 -17.03
CA PHE A 386 7.20 -36.01 -15.65
C PHE A 386 8.71 -35.79 -15.56
N LEU A 387 9.51 -36.52 -16.35
CA LEU A 387 10.96 -36.34 -16.43
C LEU A 387 11.36 -34.97 -16.97
N ALA A 388 10.70 -34.48 -18.02
CA ALA A 388 10.93 -33.15 -18.57
C ALA A 388 10.63 -32.03 -17.56
N SER A 389 9.66 -32.24 -16.66
CA SER A 389 9.26 -31.26 -15.64
C SER A 389 10.17 -31.27 -14.40
N ARG A 390 10.75 -32.43 -14.05
CA ARG A 390 11.58 -32.62 -12.85
C ARG A 390 13.08 -32.50 -13.13
N ASN A 391 13.54 -32.88 -14.32
CA ASN A 391 14.94 -32.78 -14.70
C ASN A 391 15.22 -31.45 -15.41
N PRO A 392 16.33 -30.76 -15.11
CA PRO A 392 16.74 -29.58 -15.85
C PRO A 392 17.19 -29.94 -17.27
N ALA A 393 16.90 -29.06 -18.23
CA ALA A 393 17.22 -29.28 -19.65
C ALA A 393 18.72 -29.50 -19.94
N THR A 394 19.60 -29.00 -19.06
CA THR A 394 21.05 -29.19 -19.18
C THR A 394 21.50 -30.65 -19.04
N LEU A 395 20.67 -31.52 -18.47
CA LEU A 395 20.99 -32.92 -18.25
C LEU A 395 20.45 -33.85 -19.34
N ASP A 396 19.60 -33.34 -20.24
CA ASP A 396 18.96 -34.16 -21.26
C ASP A 396 20.00 -34.82 -22.18
N ALA A 397 21.06 -34.11 -22.58
CA ALA A 397 22.15 -34.66 -23.39
C ALA A 397 22.96 -35.76 -22.69
N SER A 398 22.98 -35.79 -21.35
CA SER A 398 23.65 -36.85 -20.60
C SER A 398 22.77 -38.07 -20.35
N LEU A 399 21.45 -37.88 -20.36
CA LEU A 399 20.48 -38.92 -20.04
C LEU A 399 19.95 -39.61 -21.30
N PHE A 400 19.76 -38.89 -22.40
CA PHE A 400 18.97 -39.33 -23.56
C PHE A 400 19.75 -39.41 -24.89
N ASP A 401 21.09 -39.36 -24.89
CA ASP A 401 21.89 -39.45 -26.12
C ASP A 401 22.06 -40.91 -26.60
N SER A 402 21.89 -41.13 -27.91
CA SER A 402 21.73 -42.43 -28.58
C SER A 402 23.04 -43.19 -28.84
N THR A 403 24.19 -42.51 -28.72
CA THR A 403 25.49 -43.16 -28.69
C THR A 403 25.84 -43.49 -27.26
N GLY A 404 25.50 -44.71 -26.83
CA GLY A 404 25.99 -45.28 -25.58
C GLY A 404 27.47 -44.95 -25.41
N GLY A 405 27.83 -44.43 -24.24
CA GLY A 405 29.14 -43.85 -23.89
C GLY A 405 30.35 -44.73 -24.19
N SER A 406 30.69 -44.86 -25.46
CA SER A 406 31.86 -45.47 -26.04
C SER A 406 32.76 -44.38 -26.61
N ASP A 407 33.07 -43.40 -25.76
CA ASP A 407 34.34 -42.68 -25.89
C ASP A 407 34.87 -42.29 -24.50
N ASN A 408 35.01 -43.32 -23.66
CA ASN A 408 35.55 -43.19 -22.31
C ASN A 408 37.09 -43.23 -22.30
N ARG A 409 37.74 -42.48 -23.19
CA ARG A 409 39.18 -42.20 -23.11
C ARG A 409 39.43 -40.70 -23.18
N LYS A 410 39.73 -40.16 -21.99
CA LYS A 410 40.35 -38.86 -21.66
C LYS A 410 39.40 -37.71 -21.29
N ARG A 411 39.00 -37.68 -20.01
CA ARG A 411 39.34 -36.60 -19.04
C ARG A 411 38.62 -36.85 -17.71
N LYS A 412 39.28 -37.54 -16.77
CA LYS A 412 38.90 -37.49 -15.35
C LYS A 412 39.20 -36.07 -14.83
N ARG A 413 38.18 -35.20 -14.83
CA ARG A 413 38.23 -33.91 -14.11
C ARG A 413 37.54 -34.13 -12.76
N LYS A 414 38.30 -34.08 -11.67
CA LYS A 414 37.77 -34.13 -10.30
C LYS A 414 36.71 -33.03 -10.14
N SER A 415 35.48 -33.40 -9.76
CA SER A 415 34.42 -32.46 -9.37
C SER A 415 34.84 -31.72 -8.10
N SER A 416 34.67 -30.40 -8.09
CA SER A 416 35.00 -29.59 -6.91
C SER A 416 33.92 -29.78 -5.83
N VAL A 417 34.28 -29.76 -4.55
CA VAL A 417 33.34 -29.81 -3.41
C VAL A 417 32.25 -28.74 -3.56
N LYS A 418 32.61 -27.57 -4.12
CA LYS A 418 31.69 -26.47 -4.44
C LYS A 418 30.69 -26.79 -5.55
N SER A 419 31.09 -27.57 -6.56
CA SER A 419 30.18 -28.06 -7.61
C SER A 419 29.22 -29.12 -7.09
N VAL A 420 29.57 -29.83 -6.02
CA VAL A 420 28.69 -30.80 -5.36
C VAL A 420 27.71 -30.09 -4.43
N GLU A 421 28.14 -29.15 -3.59
CA GLU A 421 27.25 -28.32 -2.77
C GLU A 421 26.33 -27.41 -3.60
N GLN A 422 26.82 -26.84 -4.71
CA GLN A 422 25.98 -26.08 -5.66
C GLN A 422 24.97 -26.98 -6.37
N LYS A 423 25.30 -28.25 -6.58
CA LYS A 423 24.38 -29.22 -7.17
C LYS A 423 23.33 -29.65 -6.16
N GLU A 424 23.71 -29.92 -4.90
CA GLU A 424 22.76 -30.21 -3.81
C GLU A 424 21.84 -29.03 -3.49
N THR A 425 22.35 -27.79 -3.49
CA THR A 425 21.53 -26.59 -3.29
C THR A 425 20.63 -26.28 -4.48
N ALA A 426 21.11 -26.47 -5.72
CA ALA A 426 20.27 -26.37 -6.91
C ALA A 426 19.18 -27.45 -6.95
N GLU A 427 19.47 -28.66 -6.45
CA GLU A 427 18.52 -29.77 -6.31
C GLU A 427 17.47 -29.47 -5.23
N GLN A 428 17.86 -28.92 -4.08
CA GLN A 428 16.92 -28.45 -3.04
C GLN A 428 16.06 -27.28 -3.53
N GLU A 429 16.64 -26.34 -4.28
CA GLU A 429 15.87 -25.25 -4.91
C GLU A 429 14.86 -25.78 -5.94
N LEU A 430 15.21 -26.82 -6.72
CA LEU A 430 14.30 -27.41 -7.70
C LEU A 430 13.12 -28.11 -7.04
N LEU A 431 13.35 -28.79 -5.91
CA LEU A 431 12.30 -29.38 -5.08
C LEU A 431 11.34 -28.31 -4.50
N MET A 432 11.87 -27.16 -4.07
CA MET A 432 11.07 -26.08 -3.48
C MET A 432 10.34 -25.21 -4.53
N LYS A 433 10.85 -25.14 -5.78
CA LYS A 433 10.27 -24.32 -6.87
C LYS A 433 9.09 -25.00 -7.58
N GLY A 434 8.87 -26.31 -7.39
CA GLY A 434 7.81 -27.07 -8.04
C GLY A 434 8.12 -27.47 -9.50
N PRO A 435 7.18 -28.15 -10.20
CA PRO A 435 7.41 -28.70 -11.54
C PRO A 435 7.71 -27.62 -12.60
N GLY A 436 8.85 -27.78 -13.29
CA GLY A 436 9.32 -26.88 -14.33
C GLY A 436 8.50 -26.96 -15.62
N THR A 437 8.49 -25.89 -16.41
CA THR A 437 7.82 -25.85 -17.72
C THR A 437 8.79 -26.23 -18.84
N PHE A 438 8.32 -27.01 -19.81
CA PHE A 438 9.13 -27.50 -20.94
C PHE A 438 8.40 -27.26 -22.27
N PRO A 439 9.13 -27.03 -23.36
CA PRO A 439 8.55 -26.87 -24.69
C PRO A 439 8.17 -28.23 -25.30
N LEU A 440 7.32 -28.23 -26.33
CA LEU A 440 6.80 -29.46 -26.96
C LEU A 440 7.92 -30.32 -27.54
N GLU A 441 8.91 -29.68 -28.15
CA GLU A 441 10.04 -30.31 -28.82
C GLU A 441 10.85 -31.16 -27.84
N ARG A 442 11.03 -30.65 -26.61
CA ARG A 442 11.72 -31.37 -25.53
C ARG A 442 10.94 -32.60 -25.06
N LEU A 443 9.62 -32.50 -25.00
CA LEU A 443 8.77 -33.63 -24.62
C LEU A 443 8.85 -34.76 -25.65
N LEU A 444 8.75 -34.41 -26.93
CA LEU A 444 8.78 -35.37 -28.03
C LEU A 444 10.15 -36.05 -28.14
N ALA A 445 11.24 -35.31 -27.94
CA ALA A 445 12.59 -35.87 -27.92
C ALA A 445 12.77 -36.90 -26.78
N ILE A 446 12.29 -36.60 -25.58
CA ILE A 446 12.35 -37.54 -24.45
C ILE A 446 11.44 -38.74 -24.72
N TYR A 447 10.24 -38.53 -25.27
CA TYR A 447 9.31 -39.60 -25.61
C TYR A 447 9.90 -40.58 -26.64
N GLN A 448 10.46 -40.07 -27.73
CA GLN A 448 11.10 -40.90 -28.77
C GLN A 448 12.31 -41.67 -28.22
N CYS A 449 13.11 -41.06 -27.35
CA CYS A 449 14.22 -41.75 -26.69
C CYS A 449 13.70 -42.92 -25.83
N LEU A 450 12.69 -42.70 -25.00
CA LEU A 450 12.14 -43.74 -24.12
C LEU A 450 11.46 -44.88 -24.88
N THR A 451 10.79 -44.62 -26.00
CA THR A 451 10.19 -45.67 -26.84
C THR A 451 11.23 -46.46 -27.64
N SER A 452 12.30 -45.80 -28.11
CA SER A 452 13.39 -46.49 -28.84
C SER A 452 14.20 -47.46 -27.98
N VAL A 453 14.33 -47.19 -26.67
CA VAL A 453 15.01 -48.08 -25.71
C VAL A 453 14.22 -49.38 -25.50
N GLU A 454 12.91 -49.36 -25.69
CA GLU A 454 12.06 -50.56 -25.59
C GLU A 454 12.17 -51.43 -26.84
N GLU A 455 12.26 -50.83 -28.03
CA GLU A 455 12.46 -51.56 -29.30
C GLU A 455 13.79 -52.34 -29.33
N CYS A 456 14.88 -51.75 -28.80
CA CYS A 456 16.17 -52.44 -28.68
C CYS A 456 16.19 -53.64 -27.70
N SER A 457 15.15 -53.82 -26.88
CA SER A 457 15.07 -54.95 -25.94
C SER A 457 14.39 -56.20 -26.50
N PHE A 458 13.86 -56.13 -27.73
CA PHE A 458 13.18 -57.25 -28.39
C PHE A 458 13.93 -57.86 -29.59
N ASP A 459 15.04 -57.27 -30.05
CA ASP A 459 15.75 -57.69 -31.27
C ASP A 459 17.06 -58.46 -31.02
N GLU A 460 17.09 -59.39 -30.07
CA GLU A 460 18.17 -60.41 -30.00
C GLU A 460 17.79 -61.78 -30.55
N GLU A 461 16.57 -62.00 -31.07
CA GLU A 461 16.23 -63.26 -31.74
C GLU A 461 15.53 -63.07 -33.10
N GLN A 462 16.29 -63.44 -34.14
CA GLN A 462 15.93 -63.70 -35.55
C GLN A 462 16.20 -62.58 -36.55
N GLY A 463 17.18 -62.84 -37.43
CA GLY A 463 17.59 -61.97 -38.53
C GLY A 463 16.78 -62.16 -39.82
N THR A 464 17.17 -61.35 -40.82
CA THR A 464 16.67 -61.26 -42.22
C THR A 464 15.22 -60.75 -42.30
N ASP A 465 14.84 -59.71 -43.03
CA ASP A 465 15.27 -59.17 -44.32
C ASP A 465 14.95 -57.66 -44.39
N GLY A 466 15.70 -56.95 -45.22
CA GLY A 466 15.41 -55.57 -45.58
C GLY A 466 14.17 -55.47 -46.47
N LEU A 467 13.21 -54.62 -46.08
CA LEU A 467 12.24 -54.01 -46.98
C LEU A 467 11.85 -52.64 -46.45
N GLY A 468 11.93 -51.63 -47.33
CA GLY A 468 11.73 -50.22 -46.99
C GLY A 468 10.31 -49.89 -46.50
N CYS A 469 10.25 -48.98 -45.54
CA CYS A 469 9.06 -48.22 -45.19
C CYS A 469 9.39 -46.72 -45.30
N GLU A 470 9.40 -46.21 -46.53
CA GLU A 470 9.14 -44.79 -46.76
C GLU A 470 7.62 -44.56 -46.62
N ASN A 471 7.22 -43.49 -45.91
CA ASN A 471 5.87 -42.92 -45.75
C ASN A 471 4.95 -43.45 -44.63
N GLY A 472 5.41 -43.43 -43.37
CA GLY A 472 4.57 -43.62 -42.17
C GLY A 472 4.51 -42.45 -41.16
N ASP A 473 5.43 -41.49 -41.23
CA ASP A 473 5.68 -40.55 -40.10
C ASP A 473 4.58 -39.50 -39.84
N SER A 474 3.75 -39.16 -40.84
CA SER A 474 2.75 -38.09 -40.67
C SER A 474 1.52 -38.51 -39.85
N GLY A 475 1.21 -39.82 -39.77
CA GLY A 475 0.06 -40.33 -39.01
C GLY A 475 0.34 -40.56 -37.52
N LEU A 476 1.57 -40.96 -37.18
CA LEU A 476 1.99 -41.21 -35.80
C LEU A 476 2.05 -39.90 -34.98
N MET A 477 2.50 -38.82 -35.61
CA MET A 477 2.58 -37.50 -34.97
C MET A 477 1.20 -36.92 -34.63
N SER A 478 0.19 -37.11 -35.50
CA SER A 478 -1.18 -36.65 -35.20
C SER A 478 -1.81 -37.39 -34.01
N ASP A 479 -1.55 -38.69 -33.86
CA ASP A 479 -2.07 -39.49 -32.77
C ASP A 479 -1.39 -39.13 -31.43
N ILE A 480 -0.09 -38.87 -31.43
CA ILE A 480 0.66 -38.40 -30.25
C ILE A 480 0.17 -37.01 -29.80
N LEU A 481 -0.04 -36.08 -30.74
CA LEU A 481 -0.57 -34.76 -30.43
C LEU A 481 -2.02 -34.82 -29.90
N LEU A 482 -2.82 -35.75 -30.39
CA LEU A 482 -4.19 -35.99 -29.89
C LEU A 482 -4.19 -36.60 -28.48
N GLN A 483 -3.27 -37.51 -28.19
CA GLN A 483 -3.04 -38.02 -26.83
C GLN A 483 -2.54 -36.94 -25.87
N LEU A 484 -1.62 -36.09 -26.32
CA LEU A 484 -1.15 -34.93 -25.55
C LEU A 484 -2.30 -33.98 -25.21
N SER A 485 -3.15 -33.66 -26.20
CA SER A 485 -4.35 -32.85 -26.00
C SER A 485 -5.33 -33.50 -25.03
N SER A 486 -5.47 -34.83 -25.07
CA SER A 486 -6.31 -35.60 -24.15
C SER A 486 -5.77 -35.58 -22.72
N LEU A 487 -4.45 -35.72 -22.54
CA LEU A 487 -3.79 -35.62 -21.23
C LEU A 487 -3.87 -34.20 -20.65
N CYS A 488 -3.80 -33.18 -21.49
CA CYS A 488 -4.05 -31.79 -21.08
C CYS A 488 -5.52 -31.58 -20.66
N SER A 489 -6.47 -32.13 -21.42
CA SER A 489 -7.90 -32.05 -21.11
C SER A 489 -8.26 -32.78 -19.82
N ALA A 490 -7.54 -33.86 -19.51
CA ALA A 490 -7.67 -34.63 -18.27
C ALA A 490 -6.89 -34.03 -17.09
N ASN A 491 -6.25 -32.86 -17.24
CA ASN A 491 -5.44 -32.19 -16.22
C ASN A 491 -4.24 -33.00 -15.69
N PHE A 492 -3.75 -34.01 -16.42
CA PHE A 492 -2.44 -34.65 -16.15
C PHE A 492 -1.27 -33.78 -16.60
N MET A 493 -1.54 -32.86 -17.54
CA MET A 493 -0.61 -31.83 -18.00
C MET A 493 -1.34 -30.49 -18.08
N SER A 494 -0.67 -29.39 -17.73
CA SER A 494 -1.18 -28.04 -17.96
C SER A 494 -0.41 -27.35 -19.08
N LYS A 495 -1.15 -26.72 -19.99
CA LYS A 495 -0.61 -25.88 -21.06
C LYS A 495 -0.48 -24.45 -20.52
N GLY A 496 0.74 -23.94 -20.44
CA GLY A 496 1.03 -22.56 -20.05
C GLY A 496 0.83 -21.57 -21.20
N GLY A 497 0.64 -20.29 -20.87
CA GLY A 497 0.56 -19.22 -21.86
C GLY A 497 1.87 -19.08 -22.65
N SER A 498 1.75 -18.74 -23.94
CA SER A 498 2.90 -18.45 -24.81
C SER A 498 3.68 -17.26 -24.26
N CYS A 499 4.99 -17.42 -24.07
CA CYS A 499 5.86 -16.29 -23.80
C CYS A 499 5.94 -15.43 -25.08
N PRO A 500 5.74 -14.10 -25.03
CA PRO A 500 5.70 -13.26 -26.23
C PRO A 500 6.99 -13.29 -27.08
N LEU A 501 8.09 -13.76 -26.51
CA LEU A 501 9.43 -13.77 -27.13
C LEU A 501 9.76 -15.05 -27.90
N GLU A 502 9.11 -16.19 -27.60
CA GLU A 502 9.50 -17.51 -28.13
C GLU A 502 8.43 -18.19 -29.00
N GLY A 503 7.18 -17.71 -29.01
CA GLY A 503 6.11 -18.24 -29.87
C GLY A 503 5.68 -19.70 -29.61
N SER A 504 6.43 -20.47 -28.81
CA SER A 504 6.16 -21.88 -28.52
C SER A 504 5.33 -22.08 -27.26
N THR A 505 4.42 -23.06 -27.30
CA THR A 505 3.57 -23.42 -26.17
C THR A 505 4.36 -24.25 -25.16
N ARG A 506 4.35 -23.84 -23.89
CA ARG A 506 5.04 -24.58 -22.82
C ARG A 506 4.06 -25.46 -22.05
N TYR A 507 4.50 -26.65 -21.69
CA TYR A 507 3.75 -27.65 -20.94
C TYR A 507 4.35 -27.84 -19.55
N ARG A 508 3.52 -28.28 -18.60
CA ARG A 508 3.92 -28.66 -17.24
C ARG A 508 3.20 -29.94 -16.84
N CYS A 509 3.92 -30.86 -16.20
CA CYS A 509 3.31 -32.05 -15.61
C CYS A 509 2.73 -31.71 -14.22
N THR A 510 1.47 -32.06 -13.99
CA THR A 510 0.76 -31.82 -12.71
C THR A 510 0.71 -33.07 -11.82
N VAL A 511 1.30 -34.18 -12.29
CA VAL A 511 1.25 -35.48 -11.63
C VAL A 511 2.25 -35.57 -10.46
N SER A 512 1.80 -36.19 -9.36
CA SER A 512 2.64 -36.46 -8.19
C SER A 512 3.64 -37.58 -8.47
N GLU A 513 4.69 -37.65 -7.66
CA GLU A 513 5.72 -38.70 -7.78
C GLU A 513 5.14 -40.11 -7.56
N ASP A 514 4.23 -40.27 -6.59
CA ASP A 514 3.57 -41.55 -6.32
C ASP A 514 2.78 -42.07 -7.52
N MET A 515 2.05 -41.18 -8.20
CA MET A 515 1.29 -41.55 -9.40
C MET A 515 2.23 -41.87 -10.58
N ALA A 516 3.31 -41.12 -10.75
CA ALA A 516 4.33 -41.42 -11.77
C ALA A 516 5.02 -42.77 -11.51
N LEU A 517 5.30 -43.11 -10.24
CA LEU A 517 5.85 -44.41 -9.84
C LEU A 517 4.85 -45.55 -10.07
N LYS A 518 3.55 -45.36 -9.78
CA LYS A 518 2.50 -46.34 -10.10
C LYS A 518 2.42 -46.61 -11.61
N VAL A 519 2.47 -45.57 -12.43
CA VAL A 519 2.48 -45.68 -13.91
C VAL A 519 3.76 -46.37 -14.41
N ALA A 520 4.93 -46.02 -13.86
CA ALA A 520 6.21 -46.64 -14.21
C ALA A 520 6.26 -48.13 -13.84
N ARG A 521 5.73 -48.52 -12.67
CA ARG A 521 5.59 -49.94 -12.28
C ARG A 521 4.70 -50.70 -13.25
N SER A 522 3.60 -50.10 -13.72
CA SER A 522 2.74 -50.72 -14.74
C SER A 522 3.45 -50.95 -16.08
N LEU A 523 4.44 -50.12 -16.43
CA LEU A 523 5.25 -50.26 -17.63
C LEU A 523 6.55 -51.06 -17.39
N LYS A 524 6.81 -51.55 -16.16
CA LYS A 524 8.10 -52.10 -15.73
C LYS A 524 9.30 -51.15 -16.00
N PHE A 525 9.04 -49.85 -16.07
CA PHE A 525 10.05 -48.83 -16.36
C PHE A 525 10.79 -48.40 -15.07
N PRO A 526 12.14 -48.46 -15.01
CA PRO A 526 12.91 -48.12 -13.81
C PRO A 526 13.07 -46.60 -13.62
N LEU A 527 11.99 -45.91 -13.26
CA LEU A 527 11.94 -44.43 -13.13
C LEU A 527 13.01 -43.85 -12.19
N SER A 528 13.42 -44.59 -11.16
CA SER A 528 14.46 -44.16 -10.20
C SER A 528 15.83 -43.93 -10.82
N ASN A 529 16.15 -44.61 -11.93
CA ASN A 529 17.45 -44.49 -12.60
C ASN A 529 17.56 -43.20 -13.42
N TRP A 530 16.41 -42.65 -13.83
CA TRP A 530 16.29 -41.46 -14.67
C TRP A 530 16.04 -40.18 -13.86
N LEU A 531 15.88 -40.33 -12.53
CA LEU A 531 15.77 -39.23 -11.57
C LEU A 531 17.11 -39.01 -10.88
N VAL A 532 17.70 -37.82 -11.09
CA VAL A 532 19.07 -37.46 -10.68
C VAL A 532 19.24 -37.43 -9.14
N PHE A 533 18.15 -37.41 -8.39
CA PHE A 533 18.09 -37.27 -6.93
C PHE A 533 18.69 -38.45 -6.12
N LEU A 534 18.86 -39.65 -6.71
CA LEU A 534 19.27 -40.85 -5.93
C LEU A 534 20.74 -41.27 -6.06
N LEU A 535 21.53 -40.68 -6.97
CA LEU A 535 22.90 -41.13 -7.25
C LEU A 535 24.00 -40.51 -6.36
N SER A 536 23.69 -39.52 -5.51
CA SER A 536 24.69 -38.71 -4.80
C SER A 536 25.07 -39.19 -3.38
N ARG A 537 24.43 -40.24 -2.83
CA ARG A 537 24.61 -40.60 -1.39
C ARG A 537 25.80 -41.51 -1.05
N GLY A 538 26.71 -41.81 -1.98
CA GLY A 538 27.84 -42.71 -1.70
C GLY A 538 29.14 -42.24 -2.31
N LYS A 539 30.10 -41.88 -1.45
CA LYS A 539 31.53 -41.58 -1.70
C LYS A 539 31.83 -40.10 -1.93
N PHE A 540 32.41 -39.44 -0.92
CA PHE A 540 33.79 -38.93 -0.94
C PHE A 540 34.04 -38.09 0.32
N ALA A 541 34.44 -38.74 1.41
CA ALA A 541 35.06 -38.07 2.55
C ALA A 541 36.56 -38.35 2.50
N TYR A 542 37.35 -37.35 2.91
CA TYR A 542 38.80 -37.38 3.09
C TYR A 542 39.65 -37.38 1.82
N THR A 543 39.99 -36.19 1.32
CA THR A 543 41.39 -35.72 1.16
C THR A 543 41.41 -34.43 0.35
N VAL A 544 42.41 -33.58 0.63
CA VAL A 544 42.81 -32.36 -0.11
C VAL A 544 42.27 -31.06 0.51
N LEU A 545 42.85 -30.69 1.66
CA LEU A 545 42.58 -29.44 2.37
C LEU A 545 43.75 -28.43 2.35
N GLU A 546 44.76 -28.56 1.49
CA GLU A 546 45.92 -27.63 1.53
C GLU A 546 46.35 -26.96 0.20
N SER A 547 45.81 -27.31 -0.97
CA SER A 547 46.24 -26.68 -2.25
C SER A 547 45.19 -25.78 -2.93
N VAL A 548 44.00 -25.64 -2.34
CA VAL A 548 42.81 -25.09 -3.00
C VAL A 548 42.67 -23.55 -2.85
N PHE A 549 43.43 -22.92 -1.96
CA PHE A 549 43.23 -21.50 -1.64
C PHE A 549 43.69 -20.50 -2.73
N CYS A 550 44.61 -20.87 -3.63
CA CYS A 550 45.18 -19.91 -4.60
C CYS A 550 44.42 -19.88 -5.96
N ASN A 551 43.93 -21.02 -6.46
CA ASN A 551 43.23 -21.09 -7.75
C ASN A 551 41.75 -20.65 -7.71
N ILE A 552 41.10 -20.74 -6.55
CA ILE A 552 39.72 -20.27 -6.37
C ILE A 552 39.61 -18.74 -6.50
N GLN A 553 40.66 -18.01 -6.08
CA GLN A 553 40.68 -16.56 -6.14
C GLN A 553 40.64 -16.04 -7.58
N SER A 554 41.40 -16.65 -8.50
CA SER A 554 41.45 -16.22 -9.91
C SER A 554 40.11 -16.37 -10.64
N TYR A 555 39.45 -17.53 -10.54
CA TYR A 555 38.14 -17.75 -11.17
C TYR A 555 37.03 -16.91 -10.54
N ALA A 556 37.07 -16.67 -9.24
CA ALA A 556 36.13 -15.79 -8.57
C ALA A 556 36.26 -14.33 -9.06
N VAL A 557 37.49 -13.86 -9.26
CA VAL A 557 37.75 -12.52 -9.82
C VAL A 557 37.24 -12.42 -11.26
N THR A 558 37.48 -13.41 -12.12
CA THR A 558 36.98 -13.37 -13.51
C THR A 558 35.45 -13.42 -13.59
N ALA A 559 34.80 -14.27 -12.80
CA ALA A 559 33.33 -14.35 -12.74
C ALA A 559 32.73 -13.03 -12.21
N TYR A 560 33.37 -12.42 -11.21
CA TYR A 560 33.00 -11.11 -10.71
C TYR A 560 33.13 -10.02 -11.78
N LEU A 561 34.23 -9.98 -12.54
CA LEU A 561 34.44 -9.00 -13.60
C LEU A 561 33.39 -9.15 -14.72
N ILE A 562 33.05 -10.38 -15.12
CA ILE A 562 31.98 -10.62 -16.11
C ILE A 562 30.65 -10.10 -15.58
N TRP A 563 30.26 -10.49 -14.36
CA TRP A 563 29.02 -10.00 -13.74
C TRP A 563 29.00 -8.47 -13.60
N PHE A 564 30.13 -7.88 -13.20
CA PHE A 564 30.30 -6.43 -13.09
C PHE A 564 30.13 -5.73 -14.44
N THR A 565 30.66 -6.28 -15.53
CA THR A 565 30.43 -5.72 -16.87
C THR A 565 28.96 -5.79 -17.30
N PHE A 566 28.23 -6.85 -16.94
CA PHE A 566 26.80 -6.94 -17.22
C PHE A 566 25.97 -5.92 -16.45
N ILE A 567 26.27 -5.67 -15.17
CA ILE A 567 25.51 -4.71 -14.36
C ILE A 567 25.87 -3.25 -14.66
N SER A 568 27.12 -2.97 -15.05
CA SER A 568 27.58 -1.60 -15.32
C SER A 568 27.24 -1.09 -16.72
N ARG A 569 27.18 -1.96 -17.73
CA ARG A 569 26.83 -1.60 -19.12
C ARG A 569 25.54 -0.78 -19.28
N PRO A 570 24.41 -1.11 -18.62
CA PRO A 570 23.16 -0.35 -18.79
C PRO A 570 23.11 0.94 -17.96
N LEU A 571 24.05 1.18 -17.04
CA LEU A 571 24.03 2.34 -16.14
C LEU A 571 24.54 3.58 -16.89
N LYS A 572 23.63 4.53 -17.13
CA LYS A 572 23.95 5.80 -17.78
C LYS A 572 24.57 6.85 -16.85
N GLY A 573 24.58 6.60 -15.53
CA GLY A 573 25.01 7.56 -14.51
C GLY A 573 26.53 7.67 -14.30
N PRO A 574 26.96 8.17 -13.13
CA PRO A 574 28.38 8.36 -12.82
C PRO A 574 29.18 7.06 -12.87
N ARG A 575 30.48 7.18 -13.10
CA ARG A 575 31.40 6.04 -13.25
C ARG A 575 31.31 5.09 -12.05
N VAL A 576 30.97 3.84 -12.33
CA VAL A 576 30.88 2.77 -11.35
C VAL A 576 32.21 2.01 -11.30
N TRP A 577 32.81 1.90 -10.12
CA TRP A 577 34.05 1.18 -9.88
C TRP A 577 33.80 -0.26 -9.41
N PRO A 578 34.68 -1.22 -9.73
CA PRO A 578 34.63 -2.56 -9.15
C PRO A 578 34.61 -2.50 -7.62
N LEU A 579 33.72 -3.26 -7.00
CA LEU A 579 33.40 -3.39 -5.56
C LEU A 579 32.86 -2.11 -4.90
N LEU A 580 33.48 -0.97 -5.17
CA LEU A 580 33.16 0.32 -4.56
C LEU A 580 32.02 1.07 -5.25
N GLY A 581 31.53 0.61 -6.41
CA GLY A 581 30.43 1.25 -7.10
C GLY A 581 30.70 2.73 -7.41
N SER A 582 29.69 3.59 -7.28
CA SER A 582 29.84 5.05 -7.40
C SER A 582 30.32 5.74 -6.11
N LEU A 583 30.67 4.98 -5.06
CA LEU A 583 31.09 5.54 -3.76
C LEU A 583 32.32 6.47 -3.86
N PRO A 584 33.38 6.17 -4.65
CA PRO A 584 34.52 7.09 -4.78
C PRO A 584 34.10 8.46 -5.35
N GLY A 585 33.24 8.47 -6.36
CA GLY A 585 32.70 9.71 -6.93
C GLY A 585 31.81 10.47 -5.95
N LEU A 586 31.06 9.75 -5.11
CA LEU A 586 30.25 10.34 -4.03
C LEU A 586 31.14 11.02 -2.97
N ILE A 587 32.28 10.42 -2.62
CA ILE A 587 33.23 10.96 -1.63
C ILE A 587 33.99 12.16 -2.21
N GLU A 588 34.48 12.06 -3.44
CA GLU A 588 35.21 13.16 -4.11
C GLU A 588 34.34 14.41 -4.31
N ASN A 589 33.04 14.22 -4.58
CA ASN A 589 32.09 15.31 -4.79
C ASN A 589 31.21 15.57 -3.56
N ALA A 590 31.63 15.12 -2.36
CA ALA A 590 30.85 15.27 -1.13
C ALA A 590 30.52 16.74 -0.82
N ASP A 591 31.45 17.67 -1.10
CA ASP A 591 31.26 19.10 -0.85
C ASP A 591 30.35 19.80 -1.89
N ARG A 592 30.10 19.16 -3.04
CA ARG A 592 29.28 19.69 -4.15
C ARG A 592 28.24 18.69 -4.66
N MET A 593 27.67 17.90 -3.75
CA MET A 593 26.82 16.76 -4.07
C MET A 593 25.64 17.09 -5.01
N HIS A 594 24.89 18.15 -4.68
CA HIS A 594 23.69 18.51 -5.44
C HIS A 594 24.01 19.03 -6.84
N GLU A 595 25.13 19.75 -7.00
CA GLU A 595 25.63 20.18 -8.31
C GLU A 595 26.08 18.98 -9.14
N TRP A 596 26.84 18.07 -8.52
CA TRP A 596 27.26 16.83 -9.18
C TRP A 596 26.08 15.97 -9.65
N ILE A 597 25.04 15.82 -8.84
CA ILE A 597 23.80 15.13 -9.24
C ILE A 597 23.11 15.87 -10.39
N THR A 598 23.06 17.21 -10.34
CA THR A 598 22.48 18.03 -11.41
C THR A 598 23.22 17.83 -12.73
N ASP A 599 24.56 17.80 -12.70
CA ASP A 599 25.39 17.61 -13.89
C ASP A 599 25.20 16.22 -14.51
N ASN A 600 25.11 15.17 -13.67
CA ASN A 600 24.79 13.83 -14.14
C ASN A 600 23.38 13.75 -14.76
N LEU A 601 22.38 14.41 -14.15
CA LEU A 601 21.02 14.47 -14.71
C LEU A 601 20.98 15.22 -16.04
N ARG A 602 21.71 16.33 -16.17
CA ARG A 602 21.84 17.07 -17.44
C ARG A 602 22.48 16.21 -18.53
N ALA A 603 23.58 15.52 -18.21
CA ALA A 603 24.26 14.65 -19.15
C ALA A 603 23.39 13.47 -19.62
N CYS A 604 22.49 12.98 -18.76
CA CYS A 604 21.64 11.81 -19.04
C CYS A 604 20.23 12.14 -19.55
N GLY A 605 19.89 13.42 -19.71
CA GLY A 605 18.56 13.84 -20.18
C GLY A 605 17.45 13.73 -19.13
N GLY A 606 17.77 13.87 -17.83
CA GLY A 606 16.79 14.03 -16.74
C GLY A 606 16.60 12.80 -15.84
N THR A 607 17.12 11.62 -16.23
CA THR A 607 17.12 10.42 -15.40
C THR A 607 18.40 9.63 -15.60
N TYR A 608 19.01 9.15 -14.52
CA TYR A 608 20.14 8.22 -14.58
C TYR A 608 20.02 7.11 -13.53
N GLN A 609 20.73 6.02 -13.77
CA GLN A 609 20.84 4.91 -12.82
C GLN A 609 22.29 4.71 -12.41
N THR A 610 22.52 4.46 -11.12
CA THR A 610 23.84 4.19 -10.55
C THR A 610 23.78 3.06 -9.54
N CYS A 611 24.94 2.50 -9.19
CA CYS A 611 25.07 1.49 -8.15
C CYS A 611 26.06 1.96 -7.07
N ILE A 612 25.58 2.16 -5.84
CA ILE A 612 26.41 2.66 -4.73
C ILE A 612 27.50 1.65 -4.36
N CYS A 613 27.20 0.35 -4.41
CA CYS A 613 28.15 -0.70 -4.06
C CYS A 613 27.94 -1.94 -4.94
N ALA A 614 28.94 -2.24 -5.77
CA ALA A 614 28.89 -3.33 -6.75
C ALA A 614 29.34 -4.68 -6.14
N ILE A 615 28.72 -5.10 -5.04
CA ILE A 615 28.97 -6.39 -4.39
C ILE A 615 27.89 -7.39 -4.83
N PRO A 616 28.24 -8.63 -5.23
CA PRO A 616 27.26 -9.66 -5.59
C PRO A 616 26.24 -9.88 -4.46
N PHE A 617 24.98 -10.16 -4.79
CA PHE A 617 23.82 -10.22 -3.89
C PHE A 617 23.34 -8.87 -3.30
N LEU A 618 24.24 -7.95 -2.98
CA LEU A 618 23.88 -6.61 -2.48
C LEU A 618 23.43 -5.68 -3.62
N ALA A 619 24.09 -5.75 -4.77
CA ALA A 619 23.86 -4.87 -5.92
C ALA A 619 22.56 -5.16 -6.69
N ARG A 620 21.92 -6.33 -6.52
CA ARG A 620 20.75 -6.71 -7.33
C ARG A 620 19.40 -6.33 -6.72
N LYS A 621 19.34 -5.90 -5.45
CA LYS A 621 18.10 -5.40 -4.83
C LYS A 621 18.30 -4.06 -4.13
N GLN A 622 19.28 -3.91 -3.23
CA GLN A 622 19.40 -2.68 -2.42
C GLN A 622 20.43 -1.66 -2.94
N GLY A 623 21.40 -2.10 -3.76
CA GLY A 623 22.50 -1.24 -4.22
C GLY A 623 22.21 -0.38 -5.45
N LEU A 624 21.11 -0.61 -6.17
CA LEU A 624 20.74 0.16 -7.36
C LEU A 624 19.92 1.39 -6.95
N VAL A 625 20.32 2.57 -7.44
CA VAL A 625 19.64 3.83 -7.20
C VAL A 625 19.34 4.50 -8.54
N THR A 626 18.07 4.81 -8.76
CA THR A 626 17.62 5.60 -9.91
C THR A 626 17.41 7.03 -9.45
N VAL A 627 18.04 7.99 -10.12
CA VAL A 627 17.90 9.42 -9.82
C VAL A 627 17.18 10.09 -10.98
N THR A 628 16.14 10.88 -10.70
CA THR A 628 15.36 11.57 -11.74
C THR A 628 14.96 13.00 -11.34
N CYS A 629 14.74 13.87 -12.31
CA CYS A 629 14.16 15.20 -12.14
C CYS A 629 13.05 15.51 -13.16
N ASP A 630 12.61 14.51 -13.95
CA ASP A 630 11.55 14.68 -14.96
C ASP A 630 10.17 14.79 -14.28
N PRO A 631 9.41 15.88 -14.51
CA PRO A 631 8.06 16.05 -13.97
C PRO A 631 7.12 14.86 -14.20
N LYS A 632 7.20 14.17 -15.35
CA LYS A 632 6.35 13.00 -15.65
C LYS A 632 6.67 11.82 -14.73
N ASN A 633 7.95 11.57 -14.49
CA ASN A 633 8.40 10.55 -13.56
C ASN A 633 7.99 10.90 -12.12
N LEU A 634 8.08 12.18 -11.75
CA LEU A 634 7.64 12.66 -10.45
C LEU A 634 6.13 12.47 -10.25
N GLU A 635 5.30 12.75 -11.25
CA GLU A 635 3.85 12.47 -11.16
C GLU A 635 3.57 10.97 -11.02
N HIS A 636 4.29 10.14 -11.76
CA HIS A 636 4.17 8.69 -11.66
C HIS A 636 4.48 8.19 -10.25
N ILE A 637 5.60 8.63 -9.67
CA ILE A 637 6.08 8.21 -8.35
C ILE A 637 5.18 8.75 -7.23
N LEU A 638 4.79 10.03 -7.29
CA LEU A 638 4.14 10.73 -6.18
C LEU A 638 2.62 10.63 -6.20
N LYS A 639 2.00 10.29 -7.33
CA LYS A 639 0.53 10.24 -7.47
C LYS A 639 0.03 8.96 -8.11
N ILE A 640 0.52 8.58 -9.29
CA ILE A 640 -0.08 7.48 -10.08
C ILE A 640 0.17 6.12 -9.42
N ARG A 641 1.42 5.86 -9.02
CA ARG A 641 1.86 4.58 -8.41
C ARG A 641 2.35 4.79 -6.97
N PHE A 642 1.72 5.70 -6.24
CA PHE A 642 2.11 6.12 -4.90
C PHE A 642 2.40 4.96 -3.92
N GLU A 643 1.56 3.91 -3.92
CA GLU A 643 1.72 2.75 -3.04
C GLU A 643 2.97 1.91 -3.35
N ASN A 644 3.47 1.97 -4.59
CA ASN A 644 4.68 1.26 -5.00
C ASN A 644 5.97 1.95 -4.51
N TYR A 645 5.87 3.21 -4.07
CA TYR A 645 7.00 4.07 -3.70
C TYR A 645 6.91 4.61 -2.25
N PRO A 646 6.79 3.74 -1.21
CA PRO A 646 6.89 4.16 0.19
C PRO A 646 8.31 4.65 0.55
N LYS A 647 8.52 5.16 1.77
CA LYS A 647 9.88 5.43 2.27
C LYS A 647 10.69 4.14 2.42
N GLY A 648 10.03 3.07 2.87
CA GLY A 648 10.58 1.72 2.93
C GLY A 648 11.57 1.47 4.07
N PRO A 649 12.02 0.21 4.23
CA PRO A 649 12.72 -0.24 5.43
C PRO A 649 14.11 0.37 5.61
N THR A 650 14.83 0.66 4.52
CA THR A 650 16.18 1.24 4.58
C THR A 650 16.15 2.66 5.11
N TRP A 651 15.25 3.51 4.59
CA TRP A 651 15.05 4.88 5.09
C TRP A 651 14.58 4.85 6.54
N GLN A 652 13.62 3.99 6.85
CA GLN A 652 13.09 3.81 8.20
C GLN A 652 14.17 3.43 9.20
N ALA A 653 15.07 2.50 8.85
CA ALA A 653 16.16 2.05 9.72
C ALA A 653 17.20 3.14 9.99
N VAL A 654 17.54 3.96 8.99
CA VAL A 654 18.54 5.03 9.13
C VAL A 654 18.02 6.12 10.08
N PHE A 655 16.77 6.55 9.89
CA PHE A 655 16.16 7.64 10.68
C PHE A 655 15.44 7.17 11.94
N HIS A 656 15.35 5.86 12.23
CA HIS A 656 14.57 5.35 13.36
C HIS A 656 14.99 5.95 14.70
N ASP A 657 16.29 6.09 14.95
CA ASP A 657 16.80 6.59 16.24
C ASP A 657 16.45 8.08 16.46
N LEU A 658 16.30 8.87 15.39
CA LEU A 658 16.02 10.30 15.47
C LEU A 658 14.52 10.62 15.28
N LEU A 659 13.91 10.11 14.21
CA LEU A 659 12.53 10.45 13.85
C LEU A 659 11.51 9.44 14.35
N GLY A 660 11.95 8.27 14.83
CA GLY A 660 11.08 7.22 15.35
C GLY A 660 10.00 6.81 14.37
N GLN A 661 8.75 6.82 14.84
CA GLN A 661 7.54 6.57 14.04
C GLN A 661 6.83 7.86 13.62
N GLY A 662 7.53 9.00 13.58
CA GLY A 662 6.95 10.27 13.19
C GLY A 662 6.54 10.34 11.71
N ILE A 663 5.89 11.44 11.33
CA ILE A 663 5.23 11.59 10.03
C ILE A 663 6.19 11.49 8.82
N PHE A 664 7.48 11.80 9.00
CA PHE A 664 8.48 11.69 7.93
C PHE A 664 9.09 10.29 7.80
N ASN A 665 8.93 9.45 8.83
CA ASN A 665 9.48 8.09 8.91
C ASN A 665 8.41 6.99 8.97
N SER A 666 7.16 7.34 8.68
CA SER A 666 6.02 6.42 8.64
C SER A 666 5.41 6.35 7.24
N ASP A 667 4.80 5.20 6.95
CA ASP A 667 4.07 4.88 5.72
C ASP A 667 2.67 4.30 6.09
N GLY A 668 1.80 4.16 5.10
CA GLY A 668 0.46 3.57 5.27
C GLY A 668 -0.42 4.28 6.30
N ASP A 669 -1.13 3.51 7.11
CA ASP A 669 -2.15 4.00 8.05
C ASP A 669 -1.58 4.91 9.15
N THR A 670 -0.36 4.62 9.63
CA THR A 670 0.29 5.42 10.67
C THR A 670 0.55 6.85 10.19
N TRP A 671 1.06 6.97 8.95
CA TRP A 671 1.26 8.27 8.31
C TRP A 671 -0.07 8.97 8.04
N LEU A 672 -1.05 8.26 7.49
CA LEU A 672 -2.36 8.83 7.16
C LEU A 672 -3.07 9.37 8.41
N PHE A 673 -3.00 8.64 9.53
CA PHE A 673 -3.54 9.07 10.81
C PHE A 673 -2.87 10.34 11.35
N GLN A 674 -1.53 10.38 11.38
CA GLN A 674 -0.78 11.56 11.84
C GLN A 674 -1.09 12.77 10.97
N ARG A 675 -1.12 12.58 9.65
CA ARG A 675 -1.47 13.63 8.68
C ARG A 675 -2.88 14.16 8.87
N LYS A 676 -3.90 13.28 8.96
CA LYS A 676 -5.31 13.67 9.18
C LYS A 676 -5.48 14.45 10.50
N THR A 677 -4.78 14.04 11.55
CA THR A 677 -4.85 14.71 12.86
C THR A 677 -4.18 16.08 12.83
N ALA A 678 -3.01 16.17 12.21
CA ALA A 678 -2.30 17.43 12.09
C ALA A 678 -3.00 18.43 11.17
N ALA A 679 -3.67 17.98 10.10
CA ALA A 679 -4.34 18.85 9.14
C ALA A 679 -5.41 19.76 9.75
N LEU A 680 -5.99 19.37 10.89
CA LEU A 680 -6.95 20.18 11.64
C LEU A 680 -6.34 21.48 12.20
N GLU A 681 -5.02 21.52 12.39
CA GLU A 681 -4.29 22.69 12.93
C GLU A 681 -3.77 23.64 11.85
N PHE A 682 -3.86 23.25 10.57
CA PHE A 682 -3.41 24.07 9.44
C PHE A 682 -4.60 24.65 8.64
N THR A 683 -5.68 25.01 9.34
CA THR A 683 -6.85 25.68 8.73
C THR A 683 -6.64 27.20 8.67
N THR A 684 -7.26 27.91 7.73
CA THR A 684 -7.08 29.38 7.59
C THR A 684 -7.32 30.16 8.89
N ARG A 685 -8.32 29.74 9.69
CA ARG A 685 -8.63 30.36 10.99
C ARG A 685 -7.51 30.16 12.01
N THR A 686 -6.98 28.95 12.13
CA THR A 686 -5.89 28.61 13.08
C THR A 686 -4.59 29.28 12.65
N LEU A 687 -4.30 29.30 11.34
CA LEU A 687 -3.16 30.03 10.77
C LEU A 687 -3.19 31.53 11.10
N ARG A 688 -4.33 32.20 10.94
CA ARG A 688 -4.47 33.63 11.29
C ARG A 688 -4.18 33.88 12.77
N GLN A 689 -4.70 33.04 13.66
CA GLN A 689 -4.45 33.14 15.10
C GLN A 689 -2.98 32.86 15.45
N ALA A 690 -2.37 31.86 14.81
CA ALA A 690 -0.97 31.51 14.99
C ALA A 690 -0.02 32.63 14.55
N MET A 691 -0.31 33.25 13.39
CA MET A 691 0.45 34.39 12.88
C MET A 691 0.44 35.56 13.86
N ALA A 692 -0.73 35.95 14.37
CA ALA A 692 -0.84 37.05 15.32
C ALA A 692 -0.15 36.75 16.66
N ARG A 693 -0.34 35.54 17.21
CA ARG A 693 0.14 35.20 18.56
C ARG A 693 1.63 34.93 18.64
N TRP A 694 2.16 34.21 17.66
CA TRP A 694 3.53 33.70 17.70
C TRP A 694 4.44 34.50 16.78
N VAL A 695 4.11 34.55 15.48
CA VAL A 695 4.99 35.15 14.45
C VAL A 695 5.12 36.66 14.63
N ASN A 696 4.01 37.40 14.59
CA ASN A 696 4.02 38.87 14.68
C ASN A 696 4.58 39.34 16.03
N ARG A 697 4.21 38.66 17.12
CA ARG A 697 4.73 38.95 18.46
C ARG A 697 6.26 38.76 18.54
N ALA A 698 6.78 37.65 18.02
CA ALA A 698 8.22 37.39 18.03
C ALA A 698 8.99 38.37 17.13
N ILE A 699 8.43 38.73 15.97
CA ILE A 699 8.98 39.75 15.08
C ILE A 699 9.10 41.10 15.80
N LYS A 700 7.99 41.57 16.38
CA LYS A 700 7.90 42.90 17.01
C LYS A 700 8.76 43.02 18.26
N LEU A 701 8.62 42.07 19.19
CA LEU A 701 9.18 42.20 20.53
C LEU A 701 10.65 41.75 20.61
N ARG A 702 11.12 40.95 19.65
CA ARG A 702 12.43 40.27 19.77
C ARG A 702 13.29 40.44 18.52
N PHE A 703 12.81 40.00 17.37
CA PHE A 703 13.60 40.02 16.13
C PHE A 703 13.98 41.44 15.69
N CYS A 704 13.01 42.34 15.50
CA CYS A 704 13.27 43.72 15.08
C CYS A 704 14.16 44.50 16.08
N PRO A 705 13.95 44.40 17.41
CA PRO A 705 14.84 45.03 18.39
C PRO A 705 16.30 44.52 18.35
N ILE A 706 16.52 43.22 18.14
CA ILE A 706 17.87 42.66 18.00
C ILE A 706 18.55 43.24 16.76
N LEU A 707 17.86 43.26 15.62
CA LEU A 707 18.38 43.87 14.38
C LEU A 707 18.67 45.37 14.56
N LYS A 708 17.80 46.10 15.26
CA LYS A 708 18.00 47.52 15.56
C LYS A 708 19.25 47.75 16.41
N THR A 709 19.47 46.91 17.41
CA THR A 709 20.65 47.01 18.28
C THR A 709 21.93 46.76 17.50
N ALA A 710 21.97 45.70 16.68
CA ALA A 710 23.12 45.39 15.85
C ALA A 710 23.39 46.47 14.79
N GLN A 711 22.34 47.05 14.20
CA GLN A 711 22.46 48.17 13.28
C GLN A 711 23.05 49.41 13.95
N LEU A 712 22.63 49.76 15.16
CA LEU A 712 23.16 50.89 15.93
C LEU A 712 24.61 50.68 16.35
N GLN A 713 25.01 49.43 16.62
CA GLN A 713 26.37 49.05 16.98
C GLN A 713 27.28 48.83 15.76
N ALA A 714 26.73 48.88 14.54
CA ALA A 714 27.41 48.52 13.29
C ALA A 714 28.06 47.13 13.32
N GLU A 715 27.45 46.19 14.05
CA GLU A 715 27.93 44.82 14.15
C GLU A 715 27.27 43.91 13.10
N PRO A 716 28.03 43.03 12.43
CA PRO A 716 27.47 42.07 11.50
C PRO A 716 26.63 41.02 12.25
N VAL A 717 25.47 40.69 11.71
CA VAL A 717 24.60 39.65 12.27
C VAL A 717 24.60 38.41 11.38
N ASP A 718 24.61 37.22 12.00
CA ASP A 718 24.31 35.98 11.29
C ASP A 718 22.79 35.82 11.17
N LEU A 719 22.27 36.17 10.00
CA LEU A 719 20.83 36.13 9.74
C LEU A 719 20.29 34.69 9.76
N GLN A 720 21.09 33.69 9.39
CA GLN A 720 20.66 32.29 9.42
C GLN A 720 20.40 31.83 10.86
N ASP A 721 21.27 32.14 11.81
CA ASP A 721 21.08 31.81 13.23
C ASP A 721 19.84 32.50 13.82
N LEU A 722 19.66 33.80 13.54
CA LEU A 722 18.49 34.54 14.02
C LEU A 722 17.18 33.98 13.45
N LEU A 723 17.16 33.61 12.18
CA LEU A 723 16.00 33.00 11.52
C LEU A 723 15.71 31.60 12.06
N LEU A 724 16.74 30.80 12.36
CA LEU A 724 16.60 29.48 12.99
C LEU A 724 15.96 29.59 14.39
N ARG A 725 16.42 30.54 15.20
CA ARG A 725 15.84 30.81 16.53
C ARG A 725 14.40 31.30 16.44
N LEU A 726 14.14 32.23 15.53
CA LEU A 726 12.80 32.78 15.32
C LEU A 726 11.80 31.69 14.88
N THR A 727 12.18 30.87 13.91
CA THR A 727 11.32 29.78 13.40
C THR A 727 11.14 28.67 14.44
N PHE A 728 12.17 28.35 15.22
CA PHE A 728 12.07 27.43 16.36
C PHE A 728 11.07 27.91 17.41
N ASP A 729 11.16 29.18 17.82
CA ASP A 729 10.25 29.75 18.81
C ASP A 729 8.79 29.74 18.30
N ASN A 730 8.60 30.08 17.02
CA ASN A 730 7.29 30.09 16.37
C ASN A 730 6.67 28.68 16.28
N ILE A 731 7.43 27.66 15.87
CA ILE A 731 6.90 26.29 15.76
C ILE A 731 6.64 25.68 17.13
N CYS A 732 7.47 25.96 18.14
CA CYS A 732 7.21 25.51 19.51
C CYS A 732 5.95 26.17 20.09
N GLY A 733 5.72 27.46 19.81
CA GLY A 733 4.47 28.14 20.14
C GLY A 733 3.26 27.50 19.48
N LEU A 734 3.32 27.21 18.18
CA LEU A 734 2.23 26.57 17.44
C LEU A 734 1.98 25.11 17.86
N ALA A 735 3.05 24.32 18.00
CA ALA A 735 2.95 22.89 18.22
C ALA A 735 2.67 22.52 19.69
N PHE A 736 3.22 23.29 20.63
CA PHE A 736 3.19 22.97 22.07
C PHE A 736 2.52 24.04 22.93
N GLY A 737 2.14 25.19 22.35
CA GLY A 737 1.56 26.30 23.10
C GLY A 737 2.55 27.03 24.01
N LYS A 738 3.86 26.78 23.88
CA LYS A 738 4.92 27.36 24.72
C LYS A 738 6.03 27.98 23.88
N ASP A 739 6.36 29.24 24.17
CA ASP A 739 7.48 29.95 23.56
C ASP A 739 8.77 29.67 24.37
N PRO A 740 9.78 29.01 23.79
CA PRO A 740 11.06 28.74 24.45
C PRO A 740 11.96 29.98 24.55
N GLN A 741 11.61 31.09 23.88
CA GLN A 741 12.29 32.39 23.97
C GLN A 741 13.79 32.34 23.64
N THR A 742 14.18 31.53 22.65
CA THR A 742 15.58 31.36 22.25
C THR A 742 16.14 32.57 21.50
N LEU A 743 15.26 33.35 20.89
CA LEU A 743 15.56 34.66 20.31
C LEU A 743 15.35 35.76 21.36
N THR A 744 16.28 35.91 22.30
CA THR A 744 16.29 36.98 23.31
C THR A 744 17.62 37.73 23.28
N PRO A 745 17.69 38.98 23.80
CA PRO A 745 18.95 39.73 23.87
C PRO A 745 20.03 38.91 24.58
N GLY A 746 21.21 38.80 23.98
CA GLY A 746 22.30 37.93 24.45
C GLY A 746 22.32 36.52 23.84
N LEU A 747 21.32 36.15 23.03
CA LEU A 747 21.26 34.93 22.22
C LEU A 747 21.69 33.65 22.99
N PRO A 748 20.96 33.25 24.05
CA PRO A 748 21.36 32.15 24.92
C PRO A 748 21.62 30.86 24.12
N GLU A 749 22.64 30.11 24.53
CA GLU A 749 22.98 28.86 23.86
C GLU A 749 21.86 27.83 24.06
N ASN A 750 21.21 27.45 22.96
CA ASN A 750 20.13 26.46 22.99
C ASN A 750 20.73 25.05 22.86
N ARG A 751 20.89 24.37 24.01
CA ARG A 751 21.40 22.98 24.06
C ARG A 751 20.59 22.02 23.21
N PHE A 752 19.27 22.20 23.11
CA PHE A 752 18.42 21.38 22.26
C PHE A 752 18.76 21.59 20.78
N SER A 753 18.87 22.84 20.34
CA SER A 753 19.23 23.20 18.95
C SER A 753 20.55 22.57 18.54
N ALA A 754 21.60 22.74 19.35
CA ALA A 754 22.92 22.20 19.05
C ALA A 754 22.95 20.66 19.07
N ALA A 755 22.22 20.03 20.00
CA ALA A 755 22.08 18.57 20.04
C ALA A 755 21.34 18.05 18.81
N PHE A 756 20.25 18.71 18.44
CA PHE A 756 19.40 18.38 17.29
C PHE A 756 20.17 18.50 15.97
N ASP A 757 20.89 19.59 15.75
CA ASP A 757 21.66 19.83 14.53
C ASP A 757 22.81 18.80 14.38
N ARG A 758 23.44 18.40 15.50
CA ARG A 758 24.41 17.30 15.50
C ARG A 758 23.76 15.94 15.22
N ALA A 759 22.54 15.71 15.71
CA ALA A 759 21.83 14.46 15.50
C ALA A 759 21.37 14.29 14.05
N THR A 760 20.87 15.35 13.41
CA THR A 760 20.51 15.33 11.98
C THR A 760 21.73 15.09 11.10
N GLU A 761 22.84 15.77 11.37
CA GLU A 761 24.10 15.60 10.64
C GLU A 761 24.67 14.18 10.79
N ALA A 762 24.75 13.66 12.01
CA ALA A 762 25.24 12.31 12.28
C ALA A 762 24.35 11.22 11.64
N THR A 763 23.03 11.43 11.62
CA THR A 763 22.08 10.49 11.01
C THR A 763 22.28 10.42 9.49
N LEU A 764 22.56 11.54 8.83
CA LEU A 764 22.74 11.56 7.37
C LEU A 764 24.01 10.91 6.89
N GLN A 765 25.08 10.96 7.68
CA GLN A 765 26.32 10.25 7.35
C GLN A 765 26.10 8.73 7.21
N ARG A 766 25.02 8.17 7.79
CA ARG A 766 24.65 6.76 7.60
C ARG A 766 24.26 6.44 6.14
N PHE A 767 23.84 7.41 5.33
CA PHE A 767 23.56 7.19 3.90
C PHE A 767 24.82 7.08 3.04
N ILE A 768 25.96 7.59 3.51
CA ILE A 768 27.24 7.47 2.80
C ILE A 768 27.79 6.05 2.92
N PHE A 769 27.53 5.37 4.05
CA PHE A 769 28.06 4.03 4.32
C PHE A 769 27.03 2.93 4.04
N PRO A 770 27.44 1.78 3.49
CA PRO A 770 26.60 0.58 3.39
C PRO A 770 26.02 0.14 4.74
N GLU A 771 24.86 -0.53 4.69
CA GLU A 771 24.08 -0.90 5.88
C GLU A 771 24.88 -1.70 6.92
N VAL A 772 25.72 -2.63 6.45
CA VAL A 772 26.60 -3.43 7.31
C VAL A 772 27.62 -2.56 8.03
N ILE A 773 28.20 -1.56 7.35
CA ILE A 773 29.29 -0.73 7.88
C ILE A 773 28.78 0.23 8.95
N TRP A 774 27.66 0.93 8.72
CA TRP A 774 27.14 1.85 9.74
C TRP A 774 26.53 1.10 10.93
N LYS A 775 25.88 -0.06 10.71
CA LYS A 775 25.42 -0.92 11.82
C LYS A 775 26.58 -1.45 12.64
N LEU A 776 27.70 -1.80 12.00
CA LEU A 776 28.92 -2.19 12.69
C LEU A 776 29.50 -1.03 13.49
N LYS A 777 29.57 0.19 12.92
CA LYS A 777 29.98 1.40 13.65
C LYS A 777 29.08 1.70 14.85
N LYS A 778 27.76 1.47 14.72
CA LYS A 778 26.79 1.60 15.81
C LYS A 778 27.04 0.55 16.89
N TRP A 779 27.27 -0.71 16.51
CA TRP A 779 27.56 -1.80 17.44
C TRP A 779 28.87 -1.57 18.21
N LEU A 780 29.92 -1.12 17.50
CA LEU A 780 31.22 -0.78 18.08
C LEU A 780 31.23 0.59 18.79
N ARG A 781 30.13 1.34 18.78
CA ARG A 781 30.00 2.70 19.33
C ARG A 781 31.16 3.61 18.91
N LEU A 782 31.46 3.67 17.62
CA LEU A 782 32.57 4.45 17.09
C LEU A 782 32.15 5.88 16.71
N SER A 783 32.99 6.85 17.10
CA SER A 783 32.98 8.24 16.61
C SER A 783 31.59 8.91 16.64
N MET A 784 31.00 9.17 15.46
CA MET A 784 29.76 9.93 15.27
C MET A 784 28.52 9.24 15.85
N GLU A 785 28.52 7.91 15.98
CA GLU A 785 27.41 7.18 16.62
C GLU A 785 27.32 7.46 18.13
N VAL A 786 28.47 7.74 18.77
CA VAL A 786 28.52 8.21 20.16
C VAL A 786 27.96 9.62 20.26
N SER A 787 28.34 10.49 19.31
CA SER A 787 27.81 11.86 19.24
C SER A 787 26.29 11.86 19.07
N LEU A 788 25.77 11.04 18.16
CA LEU A 788 24.34 10.88 17.93
C LEU A 788 23.63 10.39 19.20
N SER A 789 24.15 9.34 19.85
CA SER A 789 23.56 8.81 21.08
C SER A 789 23.51 9.86 22.20
N ARG A 790 24.57 10.67 22.37
CA ARG A 790 24.61 11.76 23.36
C ARG A 790 23.63 12.89 23.02
N SER A 791 23.56 13.27 21.75
CA SER A 791 22.60 14.28 21.28
C SER A 791 21.16 13.84 21.51
N LEU A 792 20.83 12.58 21.23
CA LEU A 792 19.48 12.05 21.40
C LEU A 792 19.01 12.09 22.86
N VAL A 793 19.91 11.88 23.83
CA VAL A 793 19.57 12.03 25.26
C VAL A 793 19.08 13.44 25.57
N HIS A 794 19.77 14.48 25.09
CA HIS A 794 19.35 15.87 25.31
C HIS A 794 18.05 16.23 24.59
N VAL A 795 17.84 15.67 23.39
CA VAL A 795 16.59 15.82 22.64
C VAL A 795 15.43 15.17 23.39
N ASP A 796 15.60 13.93 23.85
CA ASP A 796 14.58 13.18 24.60
C ASP A 796 14.25 13.82 25.94
N GLU A 797 15.25 14.31 26.69
CA GLU A 797 15.06 15.04 27.95
C GLU A 797 14.20 16.30 27.74
N TYR A 798 14.52 17.09 26.72
CA TYR A 798 13.79 18.31 26.41
C TYR A 798 12.33 18.00 26.02
N LEU A 799 12.12 17.05 25.10
CA LEU A 799 10.78 16.67 24.65
C LEU A 799 9.95 16.05 25.78
N SER A 800 10.56 15.24 26.65
CA SER A 800 9.92 14.71 27.85
C SER A 800 9.44 15.83 28.77
N CYS A 801 10.27 16.84 29.00
CA CYS A 801 9.90 18.01 29.80
C CYS A 801 8.71 18.77 29.19
N VAL A 802 8.73 19.01 27.87
CA VAL A 802 7.64 19.70 27.15
C VAL A 802 6.32 18.91 27.27
N ILE A 803 6.36 17.60 27.01
CA ILE A 803 5.16 16.74 27.05
C ILE A 803 4.60 16.63 28.46
N ASN A 804 5.46 16.42 29.47
CA ASN A 804 5.02 16.33 30.86
C ASN A 804 4.40 17.64 31.35
N THR A 805 5.01 18.78 31.01
CA THR A 805 4.45 20.11 31.31
C THR A 805 3.08 20.27 30.67
N ARG A 806 2.93 19.89 29.40
CA ARG A 806 1.66 20.02 28.68
C ARG A 806 0.57 19.11 29.25
N LYS A 807 0.91 17.87 29.63
CA LYS A 807 -0.02 16.96 30.32
C LYS A 807 -0.53 17.57 31.62
N LEU A 808 0.36 18.14 32.44
CA LEU A 808 -0.02 18.81 33.68
C LEU A 808 -0.96 20.00 33.44
N GLU A 809 -0.68 20.82 32.42
CA GLU A 809 -1.54 21.96 32.04
C GLU A 809 -2.91 21.54 31.54
N LEU A 810 -3.01 20.43 30.78
CA LEU A 810 -4.29 19.90 30.31
C LEU A 810 -5.12 19.33 31.46
N MET A 811 -4.48 18.71 32.45
CA MET A 811 -5.15 18.22 33.67
C MET A 811 -5.65 19.39 34.54
N SER A 812 -4.91 20.49 34.63
CA SER A 812 -5.32 21.66 35.43
C SER A 812 -6.41 22.51 34.75
N ARG A 813 -6.44 22.57 33.41
CA ARG A 813 -7.36 23.42 32.63
C ARG A 813 -8.77 22.86 32.42
N GLN A 814 -9.08 21.65 32.90
CA GLN A 814 -10.47 21.15 32.89
C GLN A 814 -11.45 22.03 33.72
N LYS A 815 -10.96 23.01 34.49
CA LYS A 815 -11.78 23.92 35.32
C LYS A 815 -12.06 25.32 34.73
N ASP A 816 -11.25 25.82 33.79
CA ASP A 816 -11.41 27.18 33.23
C ASP A 816 -11.57 27.12 31.71
N GLY A 817 -12.80 27.37 31.24
CA GLY A 817 -13.29 27.08 29.89
C GLY A 817 -12.80 27.99 28.77
N ASN A 818 -11.50 27.99 28.45
CA ASN A 818 -10.99 28.58 27.21
C ASN A 818 -10.13 27.58 26.41
N PRO A 819 -10.69 26.90 25.38
CA PRO A 819 -9.97 25.86 24.65
C PRO A 819 -9.09 26.49 23.57
N HIS A 820 -7.78 26.58 23.83
CA HIS A 820 -6.78 26.67 22.76
C HIS A 820 -6.09 25.33 22.64
N ASP A 821 -6.47 24.61 21.58
CA ASP A 821 -5.95 23.30 21.22
C ASP A 821 -4.74 23.50 20.30
N ASP A 822 -3.53 23.44 20.86
CA ASP A 822 -2.33 23.25 20.06
C ASP A 822 -2.27 21.83 19.47
N LEU A 823 -1.36 21.65 18.52
CA LEU A 823 -1.16 20.41 17.80
C LEU A 823 -0.98 19.20 18.74
N LEU A 824 -0.10 19.31 19.73
CA LEU A 824 0.18 18.23 20.69
C LEU A 824 -1.06 17.88 21.52
N SER A 825 -1.83 18.88 21.94
CA SER A 825 -3.08 18.70 22.69
C SER A 825 -4.13 17.94 21.86
N ARG A 826 -4.20 18.17 20.55
CA ARG A 826 -5.10 17.38 19.66
C ARG A 826 -4.66 15.93 19.56
N PHE A 827 -3.36 15.66 19.47
CA PHE A 827 -2.84 14.29 19.50
C PHE A 827 -3.15 13.59 20.83
N MET A 828 -3.04 14.30 21.95
CA MET A 828 -3.38 13.78 23.28
C MET A 828 -4.89 13.51 23.46
N LYS A 829 -5.77 14.37 22.93
CA LYS A 829 -7.23 14.23 23.06
C LYS A 829 -7.83 13.10 22.23
N LYS A 830 -7.26 12.79 21.07
CA LYS A 830 -7.85 11.85 20.11
C LYS A 830 -7.70 10.37 20.53
N LYS A 831 -6.79 10.07 21.46
CA LYS A 831 -6.62 8.71 22.03
C LYS A 831 -5.91 8.81 23.38
N GLU A 832 -6.54 8.36 24.45
CA GLU A 832 -5.98 8.36 25.80
C GLU A 832 -4.78 7.40 25.98
N SER A 833 -4.46 6.58 24.99
CA SER A 833 -3.49 5.47 25.09
C SER A 833 -2.19 5.62 24.29
N TYR A 834 -1.83 6.83 23.80
CA TYR A 834 -0.54 7.01 23.15
C TYR A 834 0.62 6.97 24.13
N SER A 835 1.69 6.26 23.75
CA SER A 835 2.93 6.26 24.53
C SER A 835 3.63 7.61 24.45
N ASP A 836 4.31 7.99 25.52
CA ASP A 836 5.04 9.26 25.60
C ASP A 836 6.12 9.35 24.52
N LYS A 837 6.76 8.21 24.21
CA LYS A 837 7.71 8.09 23.09
C LYS A 837 7.08 8.40 21.74
N PHE A 838 5.84 7.94 21.49
CA PHE A 838 5.16 8.29 20.25
C PHE A 838 4.89 9.79 20.15
N LEU A 839 4.42 10.42 21.23
CA LEU A 839 4.21 11.86 21.28
C LEU A 839 5.51 12.65 21.11
N GLN A 840 6.64 12.16 21.66
CA GLN A 840 7.98 12.74 21.46
C GLN A 840 8.37 12.69 19.98
N HIS A 841 8.21 11.55 19.32
CA HIS A 841 8.50 11.43 17.89
C HIS A 841 7.64 12.39 17.06
N VAL A 842 6.35 12.49 17.36
CA VAL A 842 5.43 13.43 16.69
C VAL A 842 5.90 14.87 16.89
N ALA A 843 6.15 15.28 18.13
CA ALA A 843 6.64 16.61 18.49
C ALA A 843 7.93 16.98 17.75
N LEU A 844 8.91 16.08 17.77
CA LEU A 844 10.21 16.28 17.13
C LEU A 844 10.10 16.45 15.61
N ASN A 845 9.25 15.66 14.96
CA ASN A 845 9.04 15.75 13.52
C ASN A 845 8.40 17.10 13.15
N PHE A 846 7.49 17.64 13.96
CA PHE A 846 6.91 18.97 13.70
C PHE A 846 7.91 20.11 13.94
N ILE A 847 8.77 20.01 14.97
CA ILE A 847 9.86 20.97 15.19
C ILE A 847 10.78 21.00 13.98
N LEU A 848 11.23 19.82 13.51
CA LEU A 848 12.09 19.70 12.33
C LEU A 848 11.43 20.35 11.10
N ALA A 849 10.15 20.05 10.87
CA ALA A 849 9.41 20.57 9.71
C ALA A 849 9.32 22.10 9.70
N GLY A 850 9.02 22.72 10.84
CA GLY A 850 8.76 24.16 10.92
C GLY A 850 9.98 25.05 11.19
N ARG A 851 11.01 24.52 11.87
CA ARG A 851 12.24 25.27 12.20
C ARG A 851 13.17 25.39 10.98
N ASP A 852 13.62 24.25 10.46
CA ASP A 852 14.77 24.24 9.55
C ASP A 852 14.36 24.67 8.14
N THR A 853 13.16 24.29 7.68
CA THR A 853 12.76 24.52 6.28
C THR A 853 12.54 26.01 5.97
N SER A 854 11.79 26.73 6.80
CA SER A 854 11.49 28.15 6.62
C SER A 854 12.72 29.05 6.84
N SER A 855 13.58 28.71 7.80
CA SER A 855 14.79 29.49 8.08
C SER A 855 15.82 29.38 6.96
N VAL A 856 16.00 28.18 6.40
CA VAL A 856 16.85 27.95 5.22
C VAL A 856 16.32 28.71 4.01
N ALA A 857 15.01 28.62 3.72
CA ALA A 857 14.40 29.32 2.60
C ALA A 857 14.60 30.84 2.70
N LEU A 858 14.40 31.41 3.89
CA LEU A 858 14.61 32.84 4.12
C LEU A 858 16.08 33.25 3.99
N SER A 859 17.01 32.42 4.45
CA SER A 859 18.45 32.71 4.32
C SER A 859 18.86 32.80 2.85
N TRP A 860 18.47 31.83 2.02
CA TRP A 860 18.70 31.89 0.57
C TRP A 860 17.95 33.04 -0.10
N PHE A 861 16.74 33.36 0.35
CA PHE A 861 15.98 34.50 -0.16
C PHE A 861 16.71 35.82 0.07
N PHE A 862 17.18 36.09 1.29
CA PHE A 862 17.89 37.33 1.57
C PHE A 862 19.21 37.40 0.80
N TRP A 863 19.93 36.29 0.66
CA TRP A 863 21.11 36.24 -0.20
C TRP A 863 20.77 36.59 -1.66
N LEU A 864 19.77 35.95 -2.26
CA LEU A 864 19.35 36.24 -3.64
C LEU A 864 18.89 37.69 -3.82
N VAL A 865 18.14 38.25 -2.87
CA VAL A 865 17.70 39.65 -2.90
C VAL A 865 18.90 40.60 -2.84
N THR A 866 19.92 40.31 -2.02
CA THR A 866 21.14 41.16 -1.97
C THR A 866 21.92 41.18 -3.28
N GLN A 867 21.81 40.11 -4.09
CA GLN A 867 22.43 40.02 -5.41
C GLN A 867 21.55 40.64 -6.52
N ASN A 868 20.27 40.91 -6.25
CA ASN A 868 19.30 41.37 -7.25
C ASN A 868 18.55 42.63 -6.77
N PRO A 869 19.18 43.83 -6.83
CA PRO A 869 18.58 45.08 -6.35
C PRO A 869 17.25 45.43 -7.03
N ILE A 870 17.08 45.09 -8.31
CA ILE A 870 15.83 45.34 -9.05
C ILE A 870 14.67 44.54 -8.45
N VAL A 871 14.93 43.31 -7.99
CA VAL A 871 13.91 42.48 -7.33
C VAL A 871 13.59 43.05 -5.96
N GLU A 872 14.60 43.52 -5.22
CA GLU A 872 14.41 44.20 -3.94
C GLU A 872 13.50 45.43 -4.08
N GLU A 873 13.76 46.27 -5.08
CA GLU A 873 12.98 47.48 -5.38
C GLU A 873 11.51 47.17 -5.68
N LYS A 874 11.24 46.16 -6.53
CA LYS A 874 9.87 45.71 -6.82
C LYS A 874 9.13 45.15 -5.61
N ILE A 875 9.82 44.40 -4.75
CA ILE A 875 9.25 43.91 -3.49
C ILE A 875 8.87 45.10 -2.60
N LEU A 876 9.74 46.11 -2.49
CA LEU A 876 9.48 47.30 -1.69
C LEU A 876 8.34 48.13 -2.24
N HIS A 877 8.31 48.34 -3.55
CA HIS A 877 7.21 49.04 -4.24
C HIS A 877 5.87 48.36 -3.95
N GLU A 878 5.80 47.02 -4.03
CA GLU A 878 4.62 46.25 -3.66
C GLU A 878 4.22 46.45 -2.18
N ILE A 879 5.16 46.28 -1.25
CA ILE A 879 4.88 46.41 0.19
C ILE A 879 4.40 47.83 0.52
N CYS A 880 5.09 48.86 0.02
CA CYS A 880 4.72 50.26 0.24
C CYS A 880 3.35 50.58 -0.35
N THR A 881 3.04 50.10 -1.56
CA THR A 881 1.73 50.31 -2.19
C THR A 881 0.60 49.73 -1.33
N VAL A 882 0.77 48.50 -0.83
CA VAL A 882 -0.23 47.87 0.04
C VAL A 882 -0.39 48.64 1.35
N LEU A 883 0.71 49.05 1.99
CA LEU A 883 0.68 49.79 3.25
C LEU A 883 0.12 51.21 3.12
N MET A 884 0.38 51.90 2.00
CA MET A 884 -0.27 53.18 1.69
C MET A 884 -1.79 53.05 1.65
N GLU A 885 -2.30 51.96 1.06
CA GLU A 885 -3.74 51.72 0.95
C GLU A 885 -4.38 51.26 2.26
N THR A 886 -3.68 50.46 3.08
CA THR A 886 -4.25 49.91 4.32
C THR A 886 -4.01 50.79 5.55
N ARG A 887 -2.86 51.47 5.63
CA ARG A 887 -2.42 52.25 6.80
C ARG A 887 -2.24 53.75 6.52
N GLY A 888 -2.47 54.20 5.29
CA GLY A 888 -2.28 55.59 4.87
C GLY A 888 -0.80 55.97 4.71
N GLU A 889 -0.53 57.26 4.53
CA GLU A 889 0.80 57.80 4.16
C GLU A 889 1.77 57.98 5.34
N ASN A 890 1.35 57.67 6.57
CA ASN A 890 2.21 57.83 7.73
C ASN A 890 3.25 56.69 7.82
N LEU A 891 4.47 56.95 7.33
CA LEU A 891 5.56 55.97 7.28
C LEU A 891 5.93 55.38 8.65
N SER A 892 5.78 56.11 9.75
CA SER A 892 6.11 55.55 11.07
C SER A 892 5.22 54.33 11.39
N SER A 893 3.94 54.41 11.03
CA SER A 893 2.96 53.34 11.25
C SER A 893 3.26 52.05 10.47
N TRP A 894 4.06 52.14 9.40
CA TRP A 894 4.44 51.00 8.56
C TRP A 894 5.50 50.13 9.22
N VAL A 895 6.32 50.73 10.09
CA VAL A 895 7.43 50.06 10.80
C VAL A 895 7.18 49.86 12.29
N ASP A 896 6.11 50.43 12.86
CA ASP A 896 5.74 50.22 14.26
C ASP A 896 5.12 48.83 14.52
N GLU A 897 4.23 48.38 13.64
CA GLU A 897 3.54 47.09 13.75
C GLU A 897 3.92 46.13 12.61
N PRO A 898 4.09 44.82 12.89
CA PRO A 898 4.20 43.81 11.84
C PRO A 898 2.99 43.81 10.91
N LEU A 899 3.14 43.25 9.71
CA LEU A 899 2.05 43.16 8.75
C LEU A 899 0.92 42.24 9.26
N GLU A 900 -0.32 42.67 9.03
CA GLU A 900 -1.52 41.90 9.32
C GLU A 900 -1.74 40.80 8.27
N PHE A 901 -2.57 39.79 8.61
CA PHE A 901 -2.82 38.65 7.72
C PHE A 901 -3.29 39.08 6.32
N GLU A 902 -4.18 40.08 6.25
CA GLU A 902 -4.76 40.58 5.00
C GLU A 902 -3.74 41.35 4.15
N GLU A 903 -2.86 42.12 4.79
CA GLU A 903 -1.75 42.81 4.12
C GLU A 903 -0.73 41.79 3.57
N VAL A 904 -0.38 40.79 4.38
CA VAL A 904 0.54 39.72 3.96
C VAL A 904 -0.04 38.96 2.79
N ASP A 905 -1.33 38.63 2.77
CA ASP A 905 -1.94 37.86 1.68
C ASP A 905 -1.81 38.57 0.31
N ARG A 906 -1.90 39.92 0.30
CA ARG A 906 -1.82 40.76 -0.90
C ARG A 906 -0.44 40.87 -1.55
N LEU A 907 0.64 40.50 -0.88
CA LEU A 907 2.02 40.61 -1.42
C LEU A 907 2.34 39.48 -2.43
N ILE A 908 1.85 39.59 -3.66
CA ILE A 908 1.96 38.56 -4.71
C ILE A 908 3.37 38.44 -5.29
N TYR A 909 4.07 39.55 -5.46
CA TYR A 909 5.43 39.62 -5.99
C TYR A 909 6.43 39.09 -4.97
N LEU A 910 6.28 39.41 -3.68
CA LEU A 910 7.07 38.79 -2.62
C LEU A 910 6.86 37.27 -2.57
N LYS A 911 5.62 36.80 -2.77
CA LYS A 911 5.33 35.36 -2.88
C LYS A 911 6.01 34.74 -4.11
N ALA A 912 6.01 35.44 -5.24
CA ALA A 912 6.73 35.03 -6.45
C ALA A 912 8.24 34.91 -6.21
N ALA A 913 8.85 35.91 -5.57
CA ALA A 913 10.27 35.91 -5.24
C ALA A 913 10.64 34.77 -4.27
N LEU A 914 9.83 34.54 -3.22
CA LEU A 914 10.02 33.40 -2.31
C LEU A 914 9.86 32.05 -3.01
N THR A 915 8.91 31.94 -3.95
CA THR A 915 8.71 30.70 -4.72
C THR A 915 9.88 30.46 -5.68
N GLU A 916 10.40 31.51 -6.30
CA GLU A 916 11.59 31.44 -7.13
C GLU A 916 12.84 31.08 -6.32
N THR A 917 12.96 31.61 -5.09
CA THR A 917 13.99 31.17 -4.16
C THR A 917 13.87 29.68 -3.87
N LEU A 918 12.67 29.15 -3.60
CA LEU A 918 12.49 27.72 -3.35
C LEU A 918 12.70 26.85 -4.60
N ARG A 919 12.59 27.41 -5.81
CA ARG A 919 12.90 26.70 -7.06
C ARG A 919 14.41 26.49 -7.19
N LEU A 920 15.19 27.53 -6.90
CA LEU A 920 16.65 27.48 -6.94
C LEU A 920 17.21 26.82 -5.67
N TYR A 921 16.81 27.23 -4.49
CA TYR A 921 17.33 26.71 -3.22
C TYR A 921 16.19 26.08 -2.42
N PRO A 922 15.68 24.91 -2.86
CA PRO A 922 14.67 24.19 -2.10
C PRO A 922 15.24 23.78 -0.74
N SER A 923 14.46 24.00 0.33
CA SER A 923 14.93 23.68 1.67
C SER A 923 15.27 22.21 1.84
N VAL A 924 14.56 21.31 1.15
CA VAL A 924 14.89 19.87 1.04
C VAL A 924 15.31 19.60 -0.41
N PRO A 925 16.59 19.27 -0.68
CA PRO A 925 17.11 19.17 -2.04
C PRO A 925 16.73 17.87 -2.75
N GLU A 926 16.50 16.78 -2.00
CA GLU A 926 16.28 15.43 -2.54
C GLU A 926 15.30 14.63 -1.66
N ASP A 927 14.52 13.73 -2.26
CA ASP A 927 13.69 12.75 -1.53
C ASP A 927 13.80 11.38 -2.19
N SER A 928 14.06 10.35 -1.36
CA SER A 928 14.23 8.96 -1.78
C SER A 928 13.04 8.09 -1.39
N LYS A 929 12.64 7.20 -2.30
CA LYS A 929 11.57 6.20 -2.15
C LYS A 929 12.12 4.79 -2.39
N HIS A 930 11.51 3.82 -1.73
CA HIS A 930 11.77 2.40 -1.94
C HIS A 930 10.81 1.83 -2.96
N VAL A 931 11.30 0.99 -3.88
CA VAL A 931 10.47 0.34 -4.90
C VAL A 931 9.96 -0.99 -4.38
N VAL A 932 8.64 -1.13 -4.21
CA VAL A 932 8.04 -2.37 -3.67
C VAL A 932 7.93 -3.47 -4.73
N ALA A 933 7.52 -3.11 -5.95
CA ALA A 933 7.33 -3.99 -7.09
C ALA A 933 8.00 -3.39 -8.34
N ASP A 934 8.45 -4.27 -9.25
CA ASP A 934 9.05 -3.89 -10.53
C ASP A 934 8.13 -2.91 -11.26
N ASP A 935 8.70 -1.81 -11.76
CA ASP A 935 7.94 -0.77 -12.48
C ASP A 935 8.76 -0.20 -13.65
N MET A 936 8.07 0.46 -14.56
CA MET A 936 8.67 1.21 -15.66
C MET A 936 8.26 2.67 -15.54
N LEU A 937 9.24 3.56 -15.41
CA LEU A 937 8.98 4.99 -15.39
C LEU A 937 8.51 5.46 -16.78
N PRO A 938 7.73 6.57 -16.86
CA PRO A 938 7.25 7.13 -18.13
C PRO A 938 8.32 7.40 -19.19
N ASP A 939 9.57 7.63 -18.80
CA ASP A 939 10.72 7.80 -19.71
C ASP A 939 11.31 6.47 -20.24
N GLY A 940 10.72 5.33 -19.88
CA GLY A 940 11.16 3.98 -20.24
C GLY A 940 12.21 3.38 -19.30
N THR A 941 12.60 4.08 -18.22
CA THR A 941 13.56 3.57 -17.25
C THR A 941 12.94 2.47 -16.40
N PHE A 942 13.52 1.26 -16.45
CA PHE A 942 13.09 0.14 -15.61
C PHE A 942 13.63 0.27 -14.18
N VAL A 943 12.74 0.18 -13.19
CA VAL A 943 13.10 0.24 -11.76
C VAL A 943 12.71 -1.08 -11.08
N PRO A 944 13.69 -1.89 -10.65
CA PRO A 944 13.42 -3.20 -10.05
C PRO A 944 12.96 -3.10 -8.58
N ALA A 945 12.15 -4.05 -8.15
CA ALA A 945 11.71 -4.24 -6.78
C ALA A 945 12.91 -4.39 -5.82
N GLY A 946 12.84 -3.69 -4.71
CA GLY A 946 13.89 -3.61 -3.69
C GLY A 946 14.86 -2.44 -3.88
N SER A 947 14.90 -1.82 -5.07
CA SER A 947 15.78 -0.68 -5.36
C SER A 947 15.25 0.63 -4.77
N SER A 948 16.04 1.70 -4.92
CA SER A 948 15.65 3.04 -4.48
C SER A 948 15.50 3.98 -5.68
N VAL A 949 14.48 4.84 -5.63
CA VAL A 949 14.30 5.94 -6.57
C VAL A 949 14.39 7.26 -5.80
N THR A 950 15.31 8.12 -6.20
CA THR A 950 15.51 9.44 -5.62
C THR A 950 15.15 10.49 -6.65
N TYR A 951 14.27 11.42 -6.31
CA TYR A 951 14.06 12.59 -7.16
C TYR A 951 14.78 13.81 -6.58
N SER A 952 15.53 14.49 -7.44
CA SER A 952 16.28 15.69 -7.06
C SER A 952 15.43 16.93 -7.30
N ILE A 953 14.92 17.50 -6.20
CA ILE A 953 14.16 18.75 -6.17
C ILE A 953 15.06 19.91 -6.60
N TYR A 954 16.30 19.92 -6.12
CA TYR A 954 17.31 20.92 -6.48
C TYR A 954 17.59 20.94 -7.99
N SER A 955 17.72 19.76 -8.59
CA SER A 955 17.98 19.63 -10.03
C SER A 955 16.74 19.96 -10.86
N ALA A 956 15.55 19.53 -10.45
CA ALA A 956 14.28 19.81 -11.14
C ALA A 956 14.05 21.32 -11.34
N GLY A 957 14.50 22.14 -10.40
CA GLY A 957 14.50 23.60 -10.52
C GLY A 957 15.42 24.13 -11.62
N ARG A 958 16.50 23.43 -12.00
CA ARG A 958 17.59 23.92 -12.87
C ARG A 958 17.68 23.22 -14.23
N MET A 959 16.64 22.49 -14.63
CA MET A 959 16.63 21.80 -15.91
C MET A 959 16.14 22.71 -17.04
N LYS A 960 16.97 22.88 -18.07
CA LYS A 960 16.61 23.62 -19.30
C LYS A 960 15.39 23.06 -20.00
N SER A 961 15.27 21.73 -20.04
CA SER A 961 14.11 21.01 -20.61
C SER A 961 12.78 21.38 -19.95
N THR A 962 12.82 21.82 -18.68
CA THR A 962 11.63 22.11 -17.87
C THR A 962 11.37 23.61 -17.76
N TRP A 963 12.42 24.43 -17.64
CA TRP A 963 12.32 25.85 -17.29
C TRP A 963 12.81 26.81 -18.38
N GLY A 964 13.43 26.34 -19.47
CA GLY A 964 14.03 27.18 -20.51
C GLY A 964 15.51 27.50 -20.27
N GLU A 965 16.09 28.35 -21.11
CA GLU A 965 17.52 28.74 -21.02
C GLU A 965 17.84 29.56 -19.76
N ASP A 966 16.86 30.31 -19.26
CA ASP A 966 16.87 31.14 -18.06
C ASP A 966 16.70 30.33 -16.76
N CYS A 967 16.81 29.00 -16.81
CA CYS A 967 16.53 28.11 -15.67
C CYS A 967 17.44 28.33 -14.45
N VAL A 968 18.58 28.99 -14.59
CA VAL A 968 19.48 29.31 -13.47
C VAL A 968 19.31 30.75 -12.96
N GLU A 969 18.58 31.59 -13.69
CA GLU A 969 18.36 32.98 -13.32
C GLU A 969 17.29 33.10 -12.22
N PHE A 970 17.47 34.06 -11.32
CA PHE A 970 16.49 34.41 -10.31
C PHE A 970 15.47 35.38 -10.90
N TRP A 971 14.36 34.84 -11.42
CA TRP A 971 13.36 35.62 -12.15
C TRP A 971 11.94 35.42 -11.57
N PRO A 972 11.55 36.21 -10.54
CA PRO A 972 10.23 36.09 -9.91
C PRO A 972 9.05 36.23 -10.86
N GLU A 973 9.18 37.01 -11.93
CA GLU A 973 8.08 37.31 -12.85
C GLU A 973 7.54 36.06 -13.58
N ARG A 974 8.28 34.95 -13.61
CA ARG A 974 7.79 33.67 -14.16
C ARG A 974 6.61 33.06 -13.40
N TRP A 975 6.35 33.55 -12.19
CA TRP A 975 5.25 33.15 -11.32
C TRP A 975 4.07 34.11 -11.38
N LEU A 976 4.09 35.07 -12.30
CA LEU A 976 3.03 36.05 -12.48
C LEU A 976 2.28 35.77 -13.78
N SER A 977 1.00 36.13 -13.80
CA SER A 977 0.21 36.16 -15.04
C SER A 977 0.80 37.17 -16.04
N PRO A 978 0.47 37.08 -17.34
CA PRO A 978 0.97 38.00 -18.36
C PRO A 978 0.68 39.49 -18.04
N ASP A 979 -0.44 39.75 -17.37
CA ASP A 979 -0.83 41.09 -16.87
C ASP A 979 -0.09 41.51 -15.58
N ARG A 980 0.76 40.65 -15.01
CA ARG A 980 1.53 40.78 -13.76
C ARG A 980 0.70 41.05 -12.49
N LYS A 981 -0.61 40.84 -12.54
CA LYS A 981 -1.54 41.16 -11.43
C LYS A 981 -1.88 39.97 -10.54
N ARG A 982 -1.59 38.74 -10.98
CA ARG A 982 -1.95 37.53 -10.23
C ARG A 982 -0.77 36.58 -10.16
N PHE A 983 -0.65 35.89 -9.01
CA PHE A 983 0.28 34.80 -8.84
C PHE A 983 -0.25 33.55 -9.57
N VAL A 984 0.58 32.94 -10.41
CA VAL A 984 0.28 31.71 -11.15
C VAL A 984 1.23 30.61 -10.69
N MET A 985 0.64 29.57 -10.08
CA MET A 985 1.38 28.40 -9.65
C MET A 985 1.63 27.48 -10.86
N HIS A 986 2.88 27.08 -11.09
CA HIS A 986 3.21 26.00 -12.02
C HIS A 986 2.73 24.64 -11.49
N ASP A 987 2.70 23.65 -12.38
CA ASP A 987 2.36 22.27 -12.01
C ASP A 987 3.22 21.76 -10.83
N SER A 988 2.60 20.96 -9.94
CA SER A 988 3.22 20.53 -8.68
C SER A 988 4.36 19.53 -8.88
N TYR A 989 4.44 18.88 -10.05
CA TYR A 989 5.53 17.98 -10.40
C TYR A 989 6.66 18.71 -11.13
N LYS A 990 6.36 19.87 -11.73
CA LYS A 990 7.36 20.84 -12.22
C LYS A 990 8.01 21.63 -11.07
N PHE A 991 7.25 22.01 -10.05
CA PHE A 991 7.73 22.67 -8.84
C PHE A 991 7.39 21.85 -7.59
N VAL A 992 8.30 20.93 -7.23
CA VAL A 992 8.09 19.94 -6.17
C VAL A 992 8.72 20.34 -4.82
N ALA A 993 9.04 21.63 -4.61
CA ALA A 993 9.67 22.10 -3.36
C ALA A 993 8.82 21.85 -2.10
N PHE A 994 7.50 21.75 -2.25
CA PHE A 994 6.57 21.37 -1.18
C PHE A 994 6.11 19.91 -1.29
N ASN A 995 6.83 19.07 -2.02
CA ASN A 995 6.37 17.75 -2.45
C ASN A 995 5.08 17.82 -3.30
N ALA A 996 4.56 16.67 -3.74
CA ALA A 996 3.33 16.60 -4.52
C ALA A 996 2.48 15.37 -4.13
N GLY A 997 1.28 15.27 -4.69
CA GLY A 997 0.37 14.14 -4.43
C GLY A 997 -0.06 14.03 -2.96
N PRO A 998 -0.33 12.81 -2.45
CA PRO A 998 -0.80 12.59 -1.08
C PRO A 998 0.16 13.11 0.01
N ARG A 999 1.45 13.23 -0.28
CA ARG A 999 2.51 13.69 0.64
C ARG A 999 2.79 15.21 0.56
N ILE A 1000 1.99 15.99 -0.17
CA ILE A 1000 2.16 17.45 -0.26
C ILE A 1000 2.28 18.10 1.13
N CYS A 1001 3.17 19.07 1.29
CA CYS A 1001 3.49 19.71 2.55
C CYS A 1001 2.24 20.32 3.20
N LEU A 1002 1.98 19.94 4.45
CA LEU A 1002 0.82 20.42 5.21
C LEU A 1002 1.00 21.89 5.67
N GLY A 1003 2.25 22.29 5.91
CA GLY A 1003 2.60 23.63 6.36
C GLY A 1003 2.85 24.64 5.24
N LYS A 1004 2.51 24.33 3.98
CA LYS A 1004 2.82 25.19 2.81
C LYS A 1004 2.36 26.63 3.00
N ASP A 1005 1.08 26.82 3.36
CA ASP A 1005 0.50 28.16 3.48
C ASP A 1005 1.05 28.90 4.71
N LEU A 1006 1.24 28.19 5.83
CA LEU A 1006 1.90 28.75 7.01
C LEU A 1006 3.32 29.23 6.69
N ALA A 1007 4.09 28.43 5.95
CA ALA A 1007 5.45 28.77 5.57
C ALA A 1007 5.48 30.05 4.72
N TYR A 1008 4.62 30.16 3.70
CA TYR A 1008 4.53 31.40 2.92
C TYR A 1008 4.13 32.61 3.76
N LEU A 1009 3.13 32.49 4.63
CA LEU A 1009 2.71 33.59 5.50
C LEU A 1009 3.85 34.03 6.42
N GLN A 1010 4.50 33.07 7.09
CA GLN A 1010 5.62 33.34 7.98
C GLN A 1010 6.80 33.99 7.24
N MET A 1011 7.19 33.43 6.09
CA MET A 1011 8.30 33.96 5.29
C MET A 1011 8.01 35.37 4.78
N LYS A 1012 6.79 35.65 4.30
CA LYS A 1012 6.39 36.98 3.83
C LYS A 1012 6.43 38.00 4.96
N SER A 1013 5.90 37.68 6.14
CA SER A 1013 5.94 38.58 7.30
C SER A 1013 7.37 38.90 7.74
N ILE A 1014 8.25 37.89 7.80
CA ILE A 1014 9.65 38.09 8.19
C ILE A 1014 10.41 38.89 7.13
N ALA A 1015 10.27 38.53 5.84
CA ALA A 1015 10.90 39.23 4.74
C ALA A 1015 10.49 40.70 4.68
N ALA A 1016 9.18 40.99 4.75
CA ALA A 1016 8.68 42.36 4.77
C ALA A 1016 9.21 43.14 5.98
N ALA A 1017 9.27 42.52 7.17
CA ALA A 1017 9.77 43.17 8.37
C ALA A 1017 11.24 43.58 8.26
N VAL A 1018 12.08 42.78 7.59
CA VAL A 1018 13.49 43.13 7.37
C VAL A 1018 13.64 44.17 6.27
N LEU A 1019 13.04 43.94 5.10
CA LEU A 1019 13.25 44.78 3.90
C LEU A 1019 12.73 46.20 4.08
N LEU A 1020 11.61 46.39 4.80
CA LEU A 1020 11.09 47.72 5.12
C LEU A 1020 12.05 48.56 5.97
N ARG A 1021 12.81 47.92 6.86
CA ARG A 1021 13.67 48.60 7.85
C ARG A 1021 15.11 48.76 7.37
N TYR A 1022 15.60 47.76 6.64
CA TYR A 1022 17.02 47.64 6.35
C TYR A 1022 17.31 47.30 4.90
N ARG A 1023 18.43 47.82 4.41
CA ARG A 1023 19.15 47.32 3.24
C ARG A 1023 20.26 46.41 3.72
N LEU A 1024 20.22 45.16 3.28
CA LEU A 1024 21.18 44.14 3.68
C LEU A 1024 22.39 44.19 2.74
N LYS A 1025 23.59 44.11 3.33
CA LYS A 1025 24.82 43.91 2.56
C LYS A 1025 25.59 42.74 3.16
N VAL A 1026 25.91 41.74 2.34
CA VAL A 1026 26.74 40.61 2.76
C VAL A 1026 28.11 41.12 3.20
N VAL A 1027 28.62 40.59 4.32
CA VAL A 1027 29.93 40.97 4.84
C VAL A 1027 31.01 40.69 3.78
N PRO A 1028 31.94 41.63 3.51
CA PRO A 1028 33.01 41.42 2.53
C PRO A 1028 33.80 40.13 2.81
N GLY A 1029 34.00 39.30 1.79
CA GLY A 1029 34.74 38.04 1.91
C GLY A 1029 33.96 36.88 2.56
N HIS A 1030 32.67 37.05 2.87
CA HIS A 1030 31.83 35.98 3.40
C HIS A 1030 31.56 34.91 2.32
N GLN A 1031 31.88 33.66 2.63
CA GLN A 1031 31.68 32.53 1.72
C GLN A 1031 30.26 31.96 1.86
N VAL A 1032 29.58 31.79 0.73
CA VAL A 1032 28.22 31.23 0.67
C VAL A 1032 28.29 29.84 0.03
N GLU A 1033 28.45 28.83 0.88
CA GLU A 1033 28.56 27.42 0.51
C GLU A 1033 27.40 26.60 1.10
N GLN A 1034 27.00 25.54 0.37
CA GLN A 1034 26.00 24.60 0.83
C GLN A 1034 26.60 23.67 1.90
N LYS A 1035 25.88 23.44 2.99
CA LYS A 1035 26.22 22.43 4.00
C LYS A 1035 25.57 21.10 3.63
N MET A 1036 26.34 20.01 3.70
CA MET A 1036 25.79 18.66 3.63
C MET A 1036 24.93 18.37 4.87
N SER A 1037 23.62 18.51 4.73
CA SER A 1037 22.62 18.32 5.78
C SER A 1037 21.26 17.91 5.16
N LEU A 1038 20.26 17.66 6.00
CA LEU A 1038 18.93 17.19 5.56
C LEU A 1038 18.22 18.31 4.81
N THR A 1039 18.50 19.53 5.26
CA THR A 1039 18.10 20.77 4.65
C THR A 1039 19.31 21.50 4.09
N LEU A 1040 19.06 22.34 3.09
CA LEU A 1040 20.10 23.05 2.34
C LEU A 1040 20.67 24.26 3.11
N PHE A 1041 21.26 24.04 4.29
CA PHE A 1041 21.85 25.11 5.09
C PHE A 1041 23.04 25.80 4.40
N MET A 1042 23.29 27.07 4.74
CA MET A 1042 24.58 27.71 4.46
C MET A 1042 25.60 27.27 5.50
N LYS A 1043 26.74 26.74 5.05
CA LYS A 1043 27.80 26.16 5.89
C LYS A 1043 28.38 27.15 6.90
N TYR A 1044 28.52 28.42 6.50
CA TYR A 1044 29.10 29.50 7.32
C TYR A 1044 28.05 30.49 7.83
N GLY A 1045 26.76 30.15 7.73
CA GLY A 1045 25.66 31.09 8.01
C GLY A 1045 25.55 32.20 6.95
N LEU A 1046 24.78 33.24 7.26
CA LEU A 1046 24.60 34.41 6.39
C LEU A 1046 24.92 35.69 7.16
N LYS A 1047 26.19 36.09 7.15
CA LYS A 1047 26.63 37.31 7.84
C LYS A 1047 26.33 38.54 7.00
N VAL A 1048 25.54 39.45 7.56
CA VAL A 1048 25.10 40.68 6.88
C VAL A 1048 25.28 41.91 7.76
N ASN A 1049 25.62 43.03 7.11
CA ASN A 1049 25.55 44.36 7.67
C ASN A 1049 24.18 44.97 7.37
N LEU A 1050 23.60 45.60 8.38
CA LEU A 1050 22.29 46.23 8.32
C LEU A 1050 22.45 47.73 8.10
N HIS A 1051 22.00 48.23 6.95
CA HIS A 1051 21.94 49.68 6.69
C HIS A 1051 20.50 50.17 6.84
N PRO A 1052 20.24 51.29 7.53
CA PRO A 1052 18.90 51.84 7.61
C PRO A 1052 18.38 52.19 6.21
N ARG A 1053 17.10 51.92 5.96
CA ARG A 1053 16.46 52.24 4.68
C ARG A 1053 15.69 53.55 4.76
N ASP A 1054 15.86 54.39 3.74
CA ASP A 1054 14.99 55.53 3.50
C ASP A 1054 13.82 55.11 2.61
N LEU A 1055 12.60 55.14 3.17
CA LEU A 1055 11.38 54.79 2.47
C LEU A 1055 10.79 55.97 1.68
N MET A 1056 11.21 57.21 1.96
CA MET A 1056 10.65 58.40 1.30
C MET A 1056 10.85 58.34 -0.21
N ALA A 1057 12.05 57.96 -0.66
CA ALA A 1057 12.35 57.85 -2.09
C ALA A 1057 11.42 56.85 -2.82
N VAL A 1058 11.06 55.74 -2.18
CA VAL A 1058 10.14 54.74 -2.75
C VAL A 1058 8.72 55.30 -2.79
N VAL A 1059 8.26 55.95 -1.71
CA VAL A 1059 6.91 56.55 -1.66
C VAL A 1059 6.75 57.64 -2.71
N THR A 1060 7.74 58.53 -2.87
CA THR A 1060 7.71 59.57 -3.90
C THR A 1060 7.55 58.97 -5.29
N SER A 1061 8.28 57.89 -5.62
CA SER A 1061 8.14 57.22 -6.91
C SER A 1061 6.74 56.65 -7.16
N ILE A 1062 6.10 56.08 -6.12
CA ILE A 1062 4.73 55.55 -6.22
C ILE A 1062 3.70 56.67 -6.42
N MET A 1063 3.89 57.81 -5.75
CA MET A 1063 3.00 58.96 -5.88
C MET A 1063 3.11 59.58 -7.28
N GLU A 1064 4.32 59.73 -7.81
CA GLU A 1064 4.56 60.22 -9.18
C GLU A 1064 3.93 59.30 -10.24
N GLU A 1065 3.99 57.98 -10.06
CA GLU A 1065 3.31 57.02 -10.95
C GLU A 1065 1.77 57.14 -10.89
N ARG A 1066 1.21 57.37 -9.70
CA ARG A 1066 -0.25 57.56 -9.52
C ARG A 1066 -0.74 58.88 -10.12
N GLU A 1067 0.02 59.96 -9.96
CA GLU A 1067 -0.31 61.27 -10.54
C GLU A 1067 -0.10 61.31 -12.05
N GLY A 1068 0.95 60.67 -12.57
CA GLY A 1068 1.19 60.51 -14.01
C GLY A 1068 0.14 59.67 -14.73
N GLY A 1069 -0.48 58.69 -14.03
CA GLY A 1069 -1.58 57.89 -14.55
C GLY A 1069 -2.91 58.64 -14.72
N LEU A 1070 -3.08 59.79 -14.06
CA LEU A 1070 -4.29 60.64 -14.16
C LEU A 1070 -4.23 61.67 -15.31
N HIS A 1071 -3.06 61.87 -15.95
CA HIS A 1071 -2.86 62.85 -17.03
C HIS A 1071 -2.24 62.26 -18.31
N GLY A 1072 -2.16 60.93 -18.44
CA GLY A 1072 -1.37 60.28 -19.49
C GLY A 1072 -2.08 59.15 -20.24
N GLU A 1073 -3.23 59.40 -20.87
CA GLU A 1073 -3.76 58.52 -21.94
C GLU A 1073 -3.50 59.06 -23.36
N GLU A 1074 -2.83 60.20 -23.49
CA GLU A 1074 -2.32 60.72 -24.77
C GLU A 1074 -0.88 61.22 -24.62
N SER A 1075 0.11 60.32 -24.65
CA SER A 1075 1.41 60.47 -25.37
C SER A 1075 2.54 59.58 -24.82
N ARG A 1076 3.04 58.69 -25.69
CA ARG A 1076 4.40 58.12 -25.74
C ARG A 1076 4.96 57.39 -24.50
N ILE A 1077 5.13 56.08 -24.65
CA ILE A 1077 6.32 55.37 -24.14
C ILE A 1077 7.23 55.04 -25.33
N THR A 1078 8.13 55.97 -25.63
CA THR A 1078 9.44 55.67 -26.21
C THR A 1078 10.41 55.55 -25.05
N VAL A 1079 10.66 54.34 -24.56
CA VAL A 1079 11.82 54.09 -23.69
C VAL A 1079 13.02 53.84 -24.58
N ARG A 1080 13.94 54.80 -24.53
CA ARG A 1080 15.32 54.71 -25.01
C ARG A 1080 15.97 53.45 -24.44
N CYS A 1081 16.21 52.47 -25.31
CA CYS A 1081 17.31 51.53 -25.14
C CYS A 1081 18.61 52.26 -25.50
N ASN A 1082 19.49 52.50 -24.52
CA ASN A 1082 20.92 52.70 -24.77
C ASN A 1082 21.58 51.37 -24.39
N GLY A 1083 21.82 50.47 -25.36
CA GLY A 1083 23.17 50.16 -25.90
C GLY A 1083 23.81 49.02 -25.10
N ARG A 1084 24.16 47.84 -25.65
CA ARG A 1084 24.78 47.52 -26.93
C ARG A 1084 24.26 46.19 -27.47
N CYS A 1085 23.85 46.17 -28.73
CA CYS A 1085 23.92 44.99 -29.58
C CYS A 1085 24.87 45.39 -30.71
N ASP A 1086 26.10 44.88 -30.66
CA ASP A 1086 26.99 44.96 -31.81
C ASP A 1086 26.68 43.79 -32.75
N THR A 1087 26.43 44.19 -33.99
CA THR A 1087 26.31 43.44 -35.23
C THR A 1087 27.18 42.18 -35.33
N LEU A 1088 26.53 41.03 -35.56
CA LEU A 1088 27.13 39.92 -36.29
C LEU A 1088 26.98 40.20 -37.78
N ASN A 1089 28.11 40.45 -38.43
CA ASN A 1089 28.26 40.37 -39.87
C ASN A 1089 29.23 39.23 -40.15
N GLU A 1090 28.81 38.27 -40.98
CA GLU A 1090 29.63 37.19 -41.48
C GLU A 1090 30.84 37.75 -42.24
N SER A 1091 32.05 37.34 -41.83
CA SER A 1091 33.16 37.19 -42.77
C SER A 1091 34.20 36.21 -42.23
N SER A 1092 34.53 35.28 -43.13
CA SER A 1092 35.57 34.27 -43.15
C SER A 1092 36.97 34.71 -42.69
N GLY A 1093 37.68 33.84 -41.98
CA GLY A 1093 39.14 33.91 -41.83
C GLY A 1093 39.67 33.00 -40.72
N GLY A 1094 40.37 31.93 -41.09
CA GLY A 1094 40.85 30.89 -40.17
C GLY A 1094 42.18 31.17 -39.46
N VAL A 1095 42.71 30.08 -38.86
CA VAL A 1095 43.97 29.92 -38.12
C VAL A 1095 43.88 30.48 -36.68
N GLY A 1096 44.22 29.80 -35.59
CA GLY A 1096 44.81 28.49 -35.31
C GLY A 1096 45.31 28.51 -33.86
N VAL A 1097 45.14 27.37 -33.16
CA VAL A 1097 46.08 26.78 -32.17
C VAL A 1097 46.32 27.48 -30.79
N ASP A 1098 46.21 26.63 -29.76
CA ASP A 1098 46.84 26.59 -28.43
C ASP A 1098 46.21 27.18 -27.14
N VAL A 1099 45.75 26.22 -26.30
CA VAL A 1099 46.18 25.87 -24.91
C VAL A 1099 46.25 26.96 -23.82
N VAL A 1100 45.82 26.54 -22.62
CA VAL A 1100 45.99 27.07 -21.24
C VAL A 1100 44.71 27.80 -20.78
N GLY A 1101 43.92 27.29 -19.82
CA GLY A 1101 44.26 26.77 -18.51
C GLY A 1101 43.96 27.85 -17.46
N GLY A 1102 42.94 27.69 -16.63
CA GLY A 1102 42.77 28.52 -15.43
C GLY A 1102 41.35 28.83 -14.99
N VAL A 1103 40.96 28.19 -13.88
CA VAL A 1103 40.28 28.79 -12.71
C VAL A 1103 39.05 29.67 -12.97
N LEU A 1104 37.86 29.11 -12.72
CA LEU A 1104 36.92 29.58 -11.68
C LEU A 1104 35.74 28.59 -11.55
#